data_AF-A0A2V7PQU8-F1
#
_entry.id   AF-A0A2V7PQU8-F1
#
_cell.length_a   1.000
_cell.length_b   1.000
_cell.length_c   1.000
_cell.angle_alpha   90.00
_cell.angle_beta   90.00
_cell.angle_gamma   90.00
#
_symmetry.space_group_name_H-M   'P 1'
#
loop_
_entity.id
_entity.type
_entity.pdbx_description
1 polymer ?
#
loop_
_entity_poly.entity_id
_entity_poly.type
_entity_poly.pdbx_seq_one_letter_code
_entity_poly.pdbx_strand_id
1 'polypeptide(L)'
;MNSRILYVFPLAASAIVASTGRAQSNTPVASATPRTTAPAPDPRIGLRAGWFNAGEAGWNMRLVSNTPPSPEFINRDTPGDFRFINSDLTFRGNFVIQGNFNGLQVWDITNPKVPKLFKAFVCPGSQSDVSVYRNFLFVSGEALNGRTDCGTQGVSDTVSHDRLRGIRIFDGTDLSNPRHITDVQTCRGSHTHTVVTSPTDTDNVYIYVSGSAPVRSPNELAGCSAAQPDSNPQTALFRIEVIQVPLAHPEQAHIVSSPRIFQDLTEAPTHAAAPQDLAEAKRVADSARAAGGYTAQIKEQRDTVDIVLGPNFVRFRLDSIVKARGGTGAPTAADTATFRANVQQIVDLIVQGPPRTGPRPGPTQCHDITVYPAIGLAGGACGGYGLLLDIRDVANPTRIGAVADSNFSFWHSATFNNDGTKVLFTDEWGGGLQPRCRVTDKPEWGADAVFTLAAGTMTFQSYYKLPVAQTPNENCVAHNGTLIPVPGRDIMAQGWYQGGVSVFDWTDPSHPREIAYFDRGPMDSTKLVGAGSWSAYWYNGYIVSSEIARGLDIFELTPNTLLTQNEIDAAKLVHFDYLNAQDQQQLVWPASFVVARAYLDQLARSNGLPRQRINATRDALTRAERASGQARRDQLSQVATQLNADVQRSTDQPKLRALIAVVADLGK
;
A
#
# COMPACT_ATOMS: atom_id res chain seq x y z
N MET A 1 -49.29 -48.65 -25.86
CA MET A 1 -49.21 -47.59 -26.88
C MET A 1 -47.72 -47.37 -27.15
N ASN A 2 -47.04 -48.32 -27.82
CA ASN A 2 -46.83 -48.44 -29.27
C ASN A 2 -46.20 -47.16 -29.87
N SER A 3 -45.03 -47.14 -30.50
CA SER A 3 -44.12 -48.20 -30.95
C SER A 3 -42.74 -47.61 -31.29
N ARG A 4 -41.70 -48.46 -31.16
CA ARG A 4 -40.41 -48.34 -31.86
C ARG A 4 -40.62 -48.38 -33.39
N ILE A 5 -39.71 -47.81 -34.18
CA ILE A 5 -39.20 -48.39 -35.44
C ILE A 5 -37.85 -47.74 -35.80
N LEU A 6 -36.92 -48.62 -36.19
CA LEU A 6 -35.56 -48.41 -36.70
C LEU A 6 -35.55 -48.28 -38.24
N TYR A 7 -34.34 -48.07 -38.80
CA TYR A 7 -33.87 -48.27 -40.20
C TYR A 7 -33.61 -46.95 -40.97
N VAL A 8 -32.60 -46.75 -41.82
CA VAL A 8 -31.47 -47.53 -42.40
C VAL A 8 -30.49 -46.55 -43.05
N PHE A 9 -29.19 -46.88 -43.09
CA PHE A 9 -28.15 -46.19 -43.88
C PHE A 9 -28.31 -46.41 -45.39
N PRO A 10 -27.79 -45.49 -46.24
CA PRO A 10 -26.72 -45.94 -47.12
C PRO A 10 -25.55 -44.94 -47.33
N LEU A 11 -24.36 -45.53 -47.55
CA LEU A 11 -23.20 -45.02 -48.31
C LEU A 11 -23.63 -44.57 -49.73
N ALA A 12 -22.97 -43.71 -50.52
CA ALA A 12 -21.69 -43.02 -50.56
C ALA A 12 -21.75 -41.93 -51.66
N ALA A 13 -20.85 -40.93 -51.64
CA ALA A 13 -20.06 -40.49 -52.80
C ALA A 13 -19.15 -39.31 -52.41
N SER A 14 -17.84 -39.52 -52.54
CA SER A 14 -16.79 -38.52 -52.40
C SER A 14 -16.78 -37.54 -53.58
N ALA A 15 -16.57 -36.26 -53.30
CA ALA A 15 -16.00 -35.31 -54.25
C ALA A 15 -14.97 -34.44 -53.54
N ILE A 16 -13.70 -34.62 -53.92
CA ILE A 16 -12.56 -33.80 -53.54
C ILE A 16 -12.56 -32.55 -54.42
N VAL A 17 -12.56 -31.36 -53.80
CA VAL A 17 -11.96 -30.16 -54.40
C VAL A 17 -11.17 -29.43 -53.32
N ALA A 18 -9.89 -29.21 -53.63
CA ALA A 18 -8.90 -28.58 -52.77
C ALA A 18 -8.95 -27.04 -52.83
N SER A 19 -8.23 -26.44 -51.87
CA SER A 19 -7.82 -25.03 -51.77
C SER A 19 -8.88 -24.09 -51.16
N THR A 20 -8.60 -23.24 -50.17
CA THR A 20 -7.35 -22.57 -49.78
C THR A 20 -7.32 -22.33 -48.27
N GLY A 21 -6.17 -22.56 -47.63
CA GLY A 21 -5.94 -22.17 -46.25
C GLY A 21 -5.92 -20.64 -46.13
N ARG A 22 -6.86 -20.09 -45.36
CA ARG A 22 -6.76 -18.71 -44.88
C ARG A 22 -5.84 -18.72 -43.66
N ALA A 23 -4.59 -18.32 -43.90
CA ALA A 23 -3.66 -17.93 -42.86
C ALA A 23 -4.34 -16.91 -41.94
N GLN A 24 -4.40 -17.22 -40.64
CA GLN A 24 -4.63 -16.22 -39.61
C GLN A 24 -3.47 -15.22 -39.72
N SER A 25 -3.81 -14.00 -40.10
CA SER A 25 -2.86 -12.90 -40.13
C SER A 25 -2.41 -12.62 -38.70
N ASN A 26 -1.23 -13.12 -38.35
CA ASN A 26 -0.41 -12.53 -37.30
C ASN A 26 -0.10 -11.10 -37.74
N THR A 27 -0.90 -10.14 -37.31
CA THR A 27 -0.50 -8.74 -37.33
C THR A 27 0.66 -8.61 -36.35
N PRO A 28 1.87 -8.20 -36.82
CA PRO A 28 2.93 -7.83 -35.92
C PRO A 28 2.39 -6.66 -35.09
N VAL A 29 2.47 -6.76 -33.76
CA VAL A 29 2.35 -5.59 -32.89
C VAL A 29 3.44 -4.64 -33.35
N ALA A 30 3.06 -3.59 -34.08
CA ALA A 30 3.97 -2.56 -34.50
C ALA A 30 4.64 -2.02 -33.23
N SER A 31 5.98 -2.07 -33.18
CA SER A 31 6.76 -1.34 -32.18
C SER A 31 6.34 0.12 -32.22
N ALA A 32 5.47 0.50 -31.27
CA ALA A 32 5.15 1.89 -31.06
C ALA A 32 6.46 2.60 -30.71
N THR A 33 6.79 3.65 -31.48
CA THR A 33 7.88 4.55 -31.15
C THR A 33 7.72 4.97 -29.68
N PRO A 34 8.73 4.81 -28.82
CA PRO A 34 8.57 5.08 -27.39
C PRO A 34 8.20 6.55 -27.20
N ARG A 35 6.99 6.80 -26.67
CA ARG A 35 6.47 8.15 -26.43
C ARG A 35 7.21 8.79 -25.26
N THR A 36 7.47 10.09 -25.37
CA THR A 36 8.10 10.94 -24.35
C THR A 36 7.12 11.53 -23.34
N THR A 37 5.82 11.43 -23.63
CA THR A 37 4.74 11.94 -22.80
C THR A 37 3.68 10.87 -22.61
N ALA A 38 2.93 10.98 -21.52
CA ALA A 38 1.73 10.17 -21.30
C ALA A 38 0.78 10.31 -22.52
N PRO A 39 0.00 9.26 -22.85
CA PRO A 39 -0.99 9.33 -23.91
C PRO A 39 -2.01 10.47 -23.67
N ALA A 40 -2.36 11.20 -24.74
CA ALA A 40 -3.38 12.24 -24.72
C ALA A 40 -4.38 12.02 -25.87
N PRO A 41 -5.72 11.99 -25.62
CA PRO A 41 -6.36 12.02 -24.30
C PRO A 41 -5.96 10.80 -23.44
N ASP A 42 -6.09 10.93 -22.11
CA ASP A 42 -5.73 9.85 -21.18
C ASP A 42 -6.69 8.65 -21.36
N PRO A 43 -6.19 7.45 -21.72
CA PRO A 43 -7.01 6.29 -22.03
C PRO A 43 -7.67 5.66 -20.80
N ARG A 44 -7.32 6.08 -19.58
CA ARG A 44 -8.01 5.66 -18.35
C ARG A 44 -9.40 6.29 -18.23
N ILE A 45 -9.62 7.44 -18.87
CA ILE A 45 -10.91 8.14 -18.83
C ILE A 45 -11.95 7.36 -19.65
N GLY A 46 -13.06 6.98 -19.01
CA GLY A 46 -14.18 6.31 -19.67
C GLY A 46 -14.01 4.80 -19.86
N LEU A 47 -13.08 4.18 -19.13
CA LEU A 47 -12.97 2.72 -19.11
C LEU A 47 -14.29 2.06 -18.68
N ARG A 48 -14.64 0.96 -19.35
CA ARG A 48 -15.85 0.19 -19.08
C ARG A 48 -15.81 -0.35 -17.64
N ALA A 49 -16.91 -0.20 -16.89
CA ALA A 49 -17.04 -0.81 -15.58
C ALA A 49 -17.08 -2.35 -15.64
N GLY A 50 -16.63 -3.01 -14.57
CA GLY A 50 -16.77 -4.45 -14.41
C GLY A 50 -15.95 -5.00 -13.24
N TRP A 51 -16.42 -6.09 -12.65
CA TRP A 51 -15.67 -6.77 -11.59
C TRP A 51 -14.45 -7.49 -12.17
N PHE A 52 -14.62 -8.57 -12.92
CA PHE A 52 -13.49 -9.31 -13.52
C PHE A 52 -13.25 -8.97 -15.00
N ASN A 53 -14.10 -8.11 -15.56
CA ASN A 53 -14.10 -7.76 -16.98
C ASN A 53 -14.19 -6.24 -17.19
N ALA A 54 -13.62 -5.43 -16.28
CA ALA A 54 -13.46 -4.00 -16.53
C ALA A 54 -12.67 -3.74 -17.82
N GLY A 55 -12.84 -2.57 -18.42
CA GLY A 55 -11.90 -2.05 -19.40
C GLY A 55 -10.56 -1.76 -18.71
N GLU A 56 -9.46 -1.90 -19.45
CA GLU A 56 -8.11 -1.71 -18.91
C GLU A 56 -7.33 -0.73 -19.78
N ALA A 57 -6.44 0.04 -19.16
CA ALA A 57 -5.47 0.89 -19.85
C ALA A 57 -4.10 0.77 -19.18
N GLY A 58 -3.04 0.73 -19.98
CA GLY A 58 -1.67 0.73 -19.49
C GLY A 58 -0.74 1.54 -20.37
N TRP A 59 0.25 2.19 -19.75
CA TRP A 59 1.31 2.94 -20.42
C TRP A 59 2.64 2.60 -19.77
N ASN A 60 3.64 2.21 -20.58
CA ASN A 60 4.97 1.79 -20.14
C ASN A 60 5.00 0.64 -19.10
N MET A 61 3.88 -0.05 -18.93
CA MET A 61 3.69 -1.17 -18.03
C MET A 61 2.68 -2.13 -18.64
N ARG A 62 2.90 -3.44 -18.47
CA ARG A 62 2.05 -4.50 -19.00
C ARG A 62 1.57 -5.41 -17.87
N LEU A 63 0.28 -5.71 -17.84
CA LEU A 63 -0.29 -6.78 -17.02
C LEU A 63 0.22 -8.14 -17.51
N VAL A 64 0.91 -8.85 -16.62
CA VAL A 64 1.49 -10.19 -16.85
C VAL A 64 0.53 -11.28 -16.38
N SER A 65 -0.15 -11.06 -15.26
CA SER A 65 -1.14 -11.97 -14.69
C SER A 65 -2.15 -11.20 -13.84
N ASN A 66 -3.41 -11.65 -13.84
CA ASN A 66 -4.48 -11.23 -12.94
C ASN A 66 -5.12 -12.48 -12.30
N THR A 67 -4.52 -12.95 -11.21
CA THR A 67 -4.95 -14.20 -10.57
C THR A 67 -6.06 -13.91 -9.54
N PRO A 68 -7.28 -14.46 -9.72
CA PRO A 68 -8.39 -14.19 -8.80
C PRO A 68 -8.17 -14.81 -7.41
N PRO A 69 -8.80 -14.29 -6.35
CA PRO A 69 -8.73 -14.90 -5.02
C PRO A 69 -9.26 -16.33 -5.03
N SER A 70 -8.77 -17.16 -4.09
CA SER A 70 -9.33 -18.49 -3.87
C SER A 70 -10.77 -18.41 -3.33
N PRO A 71 -11.58 -19.47 -3.48
CA PRO A 71 -12.99 -19.46 -3.08
C PRO A 71 -13.26 -19.05 -1.62
N GLU A 72 -12.34 -19.33 -0.71
CA GLU A 72 -12.42 -19.00 0.72
C GLU A 72 -12.16 -17.51 1.02
N PHE A 73 -11.69 -16.76 0.02
CA PHE A 73 -11.25 -15.37 0.14
C PHE A 73 -12.03 -14.43 -0.78
N ILE A 74 -13.21 -14.86 -1.23
CA ILE A 74 -14.11 -14.05 -2.04
C ILE A 74 -15.57 -14.48 -1.83
N ASN A 75 -16.46 -13.51 -1.71
CA ASN A 75 -17.91 -13.75 -1.79
C ASN A 75 -18.42 -13.37 -3.19
N ARG A 76 -18.61 -14.37 -4.05
CA ARG A 76 -19.04 -14.16 -5.44
C ARG A 76 -20.47 -13.62 -5.59
N ASP A 77 -21.29 -13.76 -4.56
CA ASP A 77 -22.68 -13.29 -4.56
C ASP A 77 -22.81 -11.84 -4.08
N THR A 78 -21.77 -11.31 -3.43
CA THR A 78 -21.77 -9.95 -2.86
C THR A 78 -20.47 -9.22 -3.22
N PRO A 79 -20.41 -8.58 -4.41
CA PRO A 79 -19.28 -7.73 -4.79
C PRO A 79 -18.99 -6.67 -3.71
N GLY A 80 -17.72 -6.53 -3.33
CA GLY A 80 -17.30 -5.58 -2.29
C GLY A 80 -17.60 -6.00 -0.85
N ASP A 81 -17.79 -7.31 -0.60
CA ASP A 81 -17.92 -7.82 0.76
C ASP A 81 -16.66 -7.53 1.58
N PHE A 82 -16.79 -6.58 2.51
CA PHE A 82 -15.71 -6.04 3.32
C PHE A 82 -14.98 -7.10 4.17
N ARG A 83 -15.59 -8.27 4.39
CA ARG A 83 -14.97 -9.38 5.11
C ARG A 83 -13.82 -10.03 4.33
N PHE A 84 -13.80 -9.85 3.02
CA PHE A 84 -12.88 -10.52 2.09
C PHE A 84 -11.96 -9.54 1.36
N ILE A 85 -11.69 -8.38 1.94
CA ILE A 85 -10.72 -7.42 1.40
C ILE A 85 -9.32 -8.05 1.43
N ASN A 86 -8.66 -8.09 0.27
CA ASN A 86 -7.23 -8.34 0.22
C ASN A 86 -6.48 -7.12 0.74
N SER A 87 -5.53 -7.36 1.63
CA SER A 87 -4.68 -6.36 2.27
C SER A 87 -3.24 -6.54 1.81
N ASP A 88 -2.25 -6.20 2.64
CA ASP A 88 -0.88 -6.06 2.18
C ASP A 88 -0.17 -7.37 1.79
N LEU A 89 1.02 -7.25 1.18
CA LEU A 89 1.84 -8.35 0.70
C LEU A 89 3.17 -8.45 1.45
N THR A 90 3.68 -9.67 1.56
CA THR A 90 5.09 -9.95 1.83
C THR A 90 5.60 -11.04 0.89
N PHE A 91 6.93 -11.09 0.69
CA PHE A 91 7.60 -11.96 -0.27
C PHE A 91 8.67 -12.78 0.40
N ARG A 92 8.82 -14.04 -0.02
CA ARG A 92 9.92 -14.93 0.39
C ARG A 92 10.30 -15.85 -0.76
N GLY A 93 11.48 -15.66 -1.35
CA GLY A 93 11.90 -16.40 -2.54
C GLY A 93 10.88 -16.26 -3.67
N ASN A 94 10.28 -17.37 -4.11
CA ASN A 94 9.27 -17.39 -5.17
C ASN A 94 7.82 -17.30 -4.65
N PHE A 95 7.61 -17.04 -3.36
CA PHE A 95 6.29 -16.97 -2.77
C PHE A 95 5.88 -15.53 -2.49
N VAL A 96 4.63 -15.20 -2.84
CA VAL A 96 3.92 -14.01 -2.38
C VAL A 96 2.91 -14.45 -1.34
N ILE A 97 2.97 -13.87 -0.15
CA ILE A 97 1.97 -14.07 0.90
C ILE A 97 1.09 -12.82 0.89
N GLN A 98 -0.19 -13.00 0.60
CA GLN A 98 -1.19 -11.95 0.50
C GLN A 98 -2.12 -12.01 1.70
N GLY A 99 -2.16 -10.92 2.46
CA GLY A 99 -3.11 -10.73 3.54
C GLY A 99 -4.54 -10.58 3.01
N ASN A 100 -5.51 -10.97 3.83
CA ASN A 100 -6.92 -10.70 3.60
C ASN A 100 -7.65 -10.61 4.94
N PHE A 101 -8.74 -9.85 5.04
CA PHE A 101 -9.46 -9.70 6.31
C PHE A 101 -9.99 -11.04 6.88
N ASN A 102 -10.11 -12.06 6.04
CA ASN A 102 -10.47 -13.44 6.40
C ASN A 102 -9.27 -14.38 6.70
N GLY A 103 -8.02 -13.94 6.56
CA GLY A 103 -6.82 -14.76 6.77
C GLY A 103 -5.67 -14.39 5.82
N LEU A 104 -5.03 -15.38 5.20
CA LEU A 104 -3.97 -15.15 4.21
C LEU A 104 -3.96 -16.21 3.10
N GLN A 105 -3.41 -15.83 1.95
CA GLN A 105 -3.18 -16.69 0.79
C GLN A 105 -1.70 -16.67 0.42
N VAL A 106 -1.14 -17.83 0.08
CA VAL A 106 0.24 -17.99 -0.39
C VAL A 106 0.20 -18.38 -1.86
N TRP A 107 0.87 -17.59 -2.69
CA TRP A 107 0.97 -17.75 -4.12
C TRP A 107 2.40 -18.11 -4.52
N ASP A 108 2.57 -19.20 -5.28
CA ASP A 108 3.83 -19.51 -5.96
C ASP A 108 3.90 -18.71 -7.28
N ILE A 109 4.85 -17.80 -7.35
CA ILE A 109 5.13 -16.95 -8.52
C ILE A 109 6.39 -17.38 -9.27
N THR A 110 6.88 -18.61 -9.09
CA THR A 110 8.01 -19.17 -9.87
C THR A 110 7.79 -18.97 -11.38
N ASN A 111 6.53 -19.06 -11.83
CA ASN A 111 6.12 -18.54 -13.13
C ASN A 111 5.14 -17.36 -12.93
N PRO A 112 5.59 -16.10 -13.04
CA PRO A 112 4.76 -14.92 -12.78
C PRO A 112 3.62 -14.73 -13.80
N LYS A 113 3.64 -15.46 -14.93
CA LYS A 113 2.53 -15.45 -15.90
C LYS A 113 1.35 -16.31 -15.46
N VAL A 114 1.61 -17.31 -14.63
CA VAL A 114 0.60 -18.24 -14.12
C VAL A 114 0.88 -18.52 -12.64
N PRO A 115 0.71 -17.52 -11.75
CA PRO A 115 0.77 -17.74 -10.32
C PRO A 115 -0.15 -18.89 -9.91
N LYS A 116 0.31 -19.71 -8.97
CA LYS A 116 -0.47 -20.83 -8.45
C LYS A 116 -0.75 -20.61 -6.98
N LEU A 117 -2.00 -20.86 -6.58
CA LEU A 117 -2.31 -20.93 -5.16
C LEU A 117 -1.51 -22.09 -4.56
N PHE A 118 -0.57 -21.76 -3.69
CA PHE A 118 0.20 -22.74 -2.93
C PHE A 118 -0.59 -23.18 -1.70
N LYS A 119 -1.16 -22.20 -0.96
CA LYS A 119 -1.99 -22.46 0.22
C LYS A 119 -2.95 -21.31 0.49
N ALA A 120 -4.15 -21.63 0.96
CA ALA A 120 -5.06 -20.66 1.59
C ALA A 120 -5.20 -21.01 3.08
N PHE A 121 -5.11 -20.02 3.96
CA PHE A 121 -5.19 -20.18 5.41
C PHE A 121 -6.24 -19.23 5.98
N VAL A 122 -7.44 -19.77 6.22
CA VAL A 122 -8.57 -19.04 6.81
C VAL A 122 -8.28 -18.84 8.29
N CYS A 123 -8.14 -17.58 8.70
CA CYS A 123 -7.89 -17.19 10.07
C CYS A 123 -8.37 -15.75 10.28
N PRO A 124 -9.69 -15.54 10.45
CA PRO A 124 -10.27 -14.21 10.48
C PRO A 124 -9.65 -13.34 11.58
N GLY A 125 -9.41 -12.08 11.24
CA GLY A 125 -8.80 -11.10 12.16
C GLY A 125 -8.95 -9.66 11.71
N SER A 126 -9.35 -9.43 10.45
CA SER A 126 -9.26 -8.14 9.75
C SER A 126 -7.84 -7.61 9.69
N GLN A 127 -7.59 -6.70 8.74
CA GLN A 127 -6.26 -6.21 8.40
C GLN A 127 -5.41 -7.33 7.85
N SER A 128 -4.95 -8.25 8.69
CA SER A 128 -4.15 -9.40 8.30
C SER A 128 -2.95 -9.01 7.44
N ASP A 129 -2.40 -7.82 7.65
CA ASP A 129 -1.12 -7.44 7.06
C ASP A 129 -0.08 -8.45 7.50
N VAL A 130 0.80 -8.79 6.55
CA VAL A 130 1.71 -9.92 6.66
C VAL A 130 3.16 -9.46 6.52
N SER A 131 4.04 -10.00 7.35
CA SER A 131 5.49 -9.87 7.20
C SER A 131 6.18 -11.20 7.47
N VAL A 132 7.36 -11.40 6.89
CA VAL A 132 8.24 -12.54 7.15
C VAL A 132 9.61 -12.08 7.66
N TYR A 133 10.20 -12.89 8.53
CA TYR A 133 11.62 -12.76 8.85
C TYR A 133 12.22 -14.14 9.12
N ARG A 134 13.24 -14.53 8.34
CA ARG A 134 13.80 -15.88 8.33
C ARG A 134 12.68 -16.93 8.11
N ASN A 135 12.36 -17.69 9.16
CA ASN A 135 11.33 -18.72 9.13
C ASN A 135 10.00 -18.27 9.76
N PHE A 136 9.91 -17.05 10.28
CA PHE A 136 8.71 -16.57 10.95
C PHE A 136 7.78 -15.83 10.00
N LEU A 137 6.49 -16.00 10.22
CA LEU A 137 5.40 -15.25 9.59
C LEU A 137 4.64 -14.51 10.69
N PHE A 138 4.48 -13.21 10.51
CA PHE A 138 3.76 -12.31 11.42
C PHE A 138 2.49 -11.84 10.74
N VAL A 139 1.37 -11.87 11.46
CA VAL A 139 0.05 -11.48 10.92
C VAL A 139 -0.65 -10.54 11.90
N SER A 140 -1.04 -9.37 11.40
CA SER A 140 -1.85 -8.41 12.14
C SER A 140 -3.25 -8.96 12.45
N GLY A 141 -3.77 -8.65 13.63
CA GLY A 141 -5.17 -8.87 13.97
C GLY A 141 -5.73 -7.68 14.74
N GLU A 142 -6.88 -7.17 14.31
CA GLU A 142 -7.48 -5.98 14.92
C GLU A 142 -8.96 -6.14 15.26
N ALA A 143 -9.70 -6.86 14.41
CA ALA A 143 -11.14 -6.91 14.53
C ALA A 143 -11.60 -7.60 15.81
N LEU A 144 -12.75 -7.15 16.29
CA LEU A 144 -13.33 -7.70 17.51
C LEU A 144 -13.73 -9.16 17.35
N ASN A 145 -14.04 -9.64 16.14
CA ASN A 145 -14.42 -11.03 15.92
C ASN A 145 -13.24 -11.99 15.72
N GLY A 146 -12.00 -11.51 15.64
CA GLY A 146 -10.83 -12.36 15.48
C GLY A 146 -10.60 -13.27 16.69
N ARG A 147 -10.18 -14.51 16.44
CA ARG A 147 -9.88 -15.49 17.50
C ARG A 147 -8.41 -15.92 17.49
N THR A 148 -7.91 -16.30 18.66
CA THR A 148 -6.56 -16.86 18.86
C THR A 148 -6.42 -18.24 18.23
N ASP A 149 -7.49 -19.03 18.21
CA ASP A 149 -7.56 -20.37 17.59
C ASP A 149 -7.87 -20.36 16.07
N CYS A 150 -7.88 -19.17 15.43
CA CYS A 150 -8.30 -18.98 14.04
C CYS A 150 -9.75 -19.43 13.71
N GLY A 151 -10.61 -19.66 14.71
CA GLY A 151 -12.00 -20.08 14.51
C GLY A 151 -12.86 -19.03 13.78
N THR A 152 -13.79 -19.49 12.95
CA THR A 152 -14.67 -18.64 12.12
C THR A 152 -15.98 -18.23 12.81
N GLN A 153 -16.26 -18.78 13.98
CA GLN A 153 -17.46 -18.51 14.79
C GLN A 153 -17.50 -17.11 15.40
N GLY A 154 -16.38 -16.38 15.39
CA GLY A 154 -16.26 -15.05 15.96
C GLY A 154 -16.27 -15.01 17.49
N VAL A 155 -16.44 -13.81 18.04
CA VAL A 155 -16.52 -13.55 19.48
C VAL A 155 -17.73 -12.65 19.78
N SER A 156 -18.72 -13.18 20.49
CA SER A 156 -19.96 -12.46 20.83
C SER A 156 -19.85 -11.64 22.12
N ASP A 157 -19.01 -12.07 23.04
CA ASP A 157 -18.88 -11.44 24.36
C ASP A 157 -18.12 -10.13 24.27
N THR A 158 -18.39 -9.20 25.19
CA THR A 158 -17.67 -7.91 25.27
C THR A 158 -16.29 -8.04 25.90
N VAL A 159 -16.05 -9.12 26.66
CA VAL A 159 -14.79 -9.51 27.28
C VAL A 159 -14.58 -10.99 26.98
N SER A 160 -13.49 -11.36 26.32
CA SER A 160 -13.21 -12.75 25.97
C SER A 160 -11.73 -13.04 25.90
N HIS A 161 -11.31 -14.19 26.45
CA HIS A 161 -9.94 -14.69 26.33
C HIS A 161 -9.69 -15.43 25.01
N ASP A 162 -10.74 -15.76 24.25
CA ASP A 162 -10.63 -16.34 22.91
C ASP A 162 -10.28 -15.28 21.85
N ARG A 163 -10.44 -13.99 22.16
CA ARG A 163 -10.29 -12.91 21.20
C ARG A 163 -8.82 -12.63 20.89
N LEU A 164 -8.50 -12.56 19.61
CA LEU A 164 -7.24 -11.99 19.15
C LEU A 164 -7.41 -10.52 18.75
N ARG A 165 -6.49 -9.68 19.25
CA ARG A 165 -6.07 -8.42 18.62
C ARG A 165 -4.61 -8.14 19.03
N GLY A 166 -3.73 -7.95 18.07
CA GLY A 166 -2.29 -7.88 18.25
C GLY A 166 -1.60 -8.60 17.10
N ILE A 167 -0.47 -9.26 17.37
CA ILE A 167 0.30 -9.99 16.36
C ILE A 167 0.19 -11.49 16.60
N ARG A 168 -0.15 -12.23 15.54
CA ARG A 168 0.04 -13.68 15.49
C ARG A 168 1.44 -13.99 15.01
N ILE A 169 2.13 -14.92 15.67
CA ILE A 169 3.44 -15.40 15.27
C ILE A 169 3.34 -16.87 14.87
N PHE A 170 3.75 -17.16 13.64
CA PHE A 170 3.77 -18.51 13.08
C PHE A 170 5.19 -18.93 12.75
N ASP A 171 5.48 -20.21 12.94
CA ASP A 171 6.57 -20.91 12.29
C ASP A 171 6.15 -21.17 10.83
N GLY A 172 6.70 -20.38 9.93
CA GLY A 172 6.52 -20.44 8.49
C GLY A 172 7.68 -21.15 7.78
N THR A 173 8.40 -22.06 8.45
CA THR A 173 9.41 -22.90 7.77
C THR A 173 8.77 -23.69 6.62
N ASP A 174 7.56 -24.20 6.82
CA ASP A 174 6.70 -24.78 5.80
C ASP A 174 5.48 -23.88 5.58
N LEU A 175 5.49 -23.10 4.48
CA LEU A 175 4.39 -22.20 4.14
C LEU A 175 3.09 -22.93 3.74
N SER A 176 3.12 -24.25 3.53
CA SER A 176 1.91 -25.03 3.26
C SER A 176 1.14 -25.38 4.53
N ASN A 177 1.82 -25.30 5.68
CA ASN A 177 1.27 -25.57 7.00
C ASN A 177 1.95 -24.69 8.08
N PRO A 178 1.76 -23.36 8.04
CA PRO A 178 2.33 -22.48 9.05
C PRO A 178 1.79 -22.87 10.43
N ARG A 179 2.69 -23.14 11.37
CA ARG A 179 2.33 -23.58 12.73
C ARG A 179 2.28 -22.39 13.66
N HIS A 180 1.14 -22.19 14.31
CA HIS A 180 1.00 -21.15 15.33
C HIS A 180 2.00 -21.38 16.48
N ILE A 181 2.72 -20.32 16.86
CA ILE A 181 3.66 -20.33 17.99
C ILE A 181 3.01 -19.64 19.19
N THR A 182 2.65 -18.37 19.03
CA THR A 182 2.09 -17.52 20.09
C THR A 182 1.40 -16.30 19.49
N ASP A 183 0.56 -15.65 20.31
CA ASP A 183 -0.02 -14.35 20.02
C ASP A 183 0.51 -13.31 21.01
N VAL A 184 0.93 -12.16 20.49
CA VAL A 184 1.25 -11.00 21.33
C VAL A 184 0.06 -10.05 21.32
N GLN A 185 -0.70 -10.06 22.42
CA GLN A 185 -1.93 -9.28 22.59
C GLN A 185 -1.60 -7.82 22.90
N THR A 186 -2.26 -6.89 22.20
CA THR A 186 -2.11 -5.44 22.45
C THR A 186 -3.43 -4.82 22.90
N CYS A 187 -3.34 -3.64 23.54
CA CYS A 187 -4.53 -2.95 24.03
C CYS A 187 -5.47 -2.43 22.93
N ARG A 188 -4.98 -2.30 21.70
CA ARG A 188 -5.70 -1.70 20.56
C ARG A 188 -5.63 -2.53 19.28
N GLY A 189 -5.20 -3.78 19.36
CA GLY A 189 -4.95 -4.60 18.18
C GLY A 189 -3.72 -4.19 17.38
N SER A 190 -3.61 -4.78 16.20
CA SER A 190 -2.61 -4.42 15.20
C SER A 190 -3.36 -4.04 13.93
N HIS A 191 -3.48 -2.74 13.68
CA HIS A 191 -3.99 -2.20 12.42
C HIS A 191 -3.00 -2.60 11.32
N THR A 192 -1.76 -2.14 11.51
CA THR A 192 -0.60 -2.49 10.68
C THR A 192 0.57 -2.85 11.60
N HIS A 193 1.56 -3.51 11.03
CA HIS A 193 2.80 -3.80 11.73
C HIS A 193 3.99 -3.72 10.79
N THR A 194 5.16 -3.49 11.37
CA THR A 194 6.41 -3.45 10.61
C THR A 194 7.48 -4.23 11.33
N VAL A 195 8.13 -5.14 10.61
CA VAL A 195 9.30 -5.87 11.10
C VAL A 195 10.51 -4.94 11.09
N VAL A 196 11.24 -4.91 12.20
CA VAL A 196 12.41 -4.04 12.39
C VAL A 196 13.61 -4.89 12.77
N THR A 197 14.63 -4.85 11.94
CA THR A 197 15.92 -5.50 12.21
C THR A 197 16.86 -4.54 12.93
N SER A 198 17.69 -5.08 13.82
CA SER A 198 18.74 -4.31 14.50
C SER A 198 20.12 -4.73 14.00
N PRO A 199 20.97 -3.78 13.57
CA PRO A 199 22.37 -4.07 13.28
C PRO A 199 23.17 -4.52 14.52
N THR A 200 22.71 -4.19 15.73
CA THR A 200 23.41 -4.45 17.00
C THR A 200 22.81 -5.59 17.83
N ASP A 201 21.65 -6.12 17.41
CA ASP A 201 20.96 -7.23 18.07
C ASP A 201 20.45 -8.21 17.01
N THR A 202 21.23 -9.27 16.77
CA THR A 202 20.93 -10.29 15.76
C THR A 202 20.19 -11.51 16.31
N ASP A 203 20.04 -11.57 17.64
CA ASP A 203 19.36 -12.65 18.36
C ASP A 203 17.85 -12.42 18.44
N ASN A 204 17.42 -11.16 18.24
CA ASN A 204 16.03 -10.76 18.23
C ASN A 204 15.64 -10.12 16.90
N VAL A 205 14.34 -10.13 16.62
CA VAL A 205 13.71 -9.21 15.67
C VAL A 205 12.63 -8.43 16.41
N TYR A 206 12.39 -7.20 15.98
CA TYR A 206 11.42 -6.32 16.61
C TYR A 206 10.22 -6.10 15.69
N ILE A 207 9.07 -5.77 16.26
CA ILE A 207 7.86 -5.44 15.51
C ILE A 207 7.29 -4.15 16.08
N TYR A 208 7.12 -3.14 15.24
CA TYR A 208 6.37 -1.93 15.59
C TYR A 208 4.91 -2.15 15.24
N VAL A 209 4.04 -2.00 16.24
CA VAL A 209 2.60 -2.22 16.09
C VAL A 209 1.87 -0.91 16.31
N SER A 210 1.06 -0.56 15.32
CA SER A 210 0.09 0.54 15.45
C SER A 210 -1.32 -0.04 15.50
N GLY A 211 -2.03 0.18 16.61
CA GLY A 211 -3.40 -0.30 16.79
C GLY A 211 -4.41 0.84 16.66
N SER A 212 -5.47 0.65 15.88
CA SER A 212 -6.55 1.62 15.69
C SER A 212 -7.80 1.29 16.50
N ALA A 213 -7.99 0.01 16.90
CA ALA A 213 -9.19 -0.43 17.58
C ALA A 213 -9.43 0.32 18.91
N PRO A 214 -10.70 0.38 19.38
CA PRO A 214 -11.01 0.86 20.71
C PRO A 214 -10.22 0.12 21.78
N VAL A 215 -9.74 0.86 22.77
CA VAL A 215 -8.98 0.30 23.89
C VAL A 215 -9.79 -0.80 24.58
N ARG A 216 -9.17 -1.95 24.81
CA ARG A 216 -9.82 -3.08 25.47
C ARG A 216 -10.27 -2.74 26.89
N SER A 217 -11.26 -3.49 27.36
CA SER A 217 -11.56 -3.55 28.79
C SER A 217 -10.35 -4.07 29.56
N PRO A 218 -10.01 -3.49 30.73
CA PRO A 218 -8.97 -4.04 31.60
C PRO A 218 -9.31 -5.45 32.11
N ASN A 219 -10.59 -5.86 32.08
CA ASN A 219 -11.01 -7.23 32.39
C ASN A 219 -10.72 -8.22 31.25
N GLU A 220 -10.51 -7.74 30.02
CA GLU A 220 -10.11 -8.57 28.89
C GLU A 220 -8.58 -8.65 28.78
N LEU A 221 -7.89 -7.52 28.97
CA LEU A 221 -6.43 -7.46 29.01
C LEU A 221 -5.99 -6.43 30.06
N ALA A 222 -5.31 -6.91 31.11
CA ALA A 222 -4.84 -6.06 32.19
C ALA A 222 -3.88 -4.97 31.66
N GLY A 223 -3.94 -3.78 32.27
CA GLY A 223 -3.12 -2.63 31.89
C GLY A 223 -3.71 -1.74 30.77
N CYS A 224 -4.81 -2.18 30.12
CA CYS A 224 -5.47 -1.34 29.12
C CYS A 224 -6.34 -0.24 29.73
N SER A 225 -6.18 0.98 29.23
CA SER A 225 -6.89 2.17 29.70
C SER A 225 -7.13 3.15 28.56
N ALA A 226 -8.37 3.63 28.44
CA ALA A 226 -8.78 4.68 27.50
C ALA A 226 -8.78 6.09 28.13
N ALA A 227 -8.28 6.21 29.36
CA ALA A 227 -8.21 7.50 30.05
C ALA A 227 -7.30 8.47 29.28
N GLN A 228 -7.48 9.76 29.51
CA GLN A 228 -6.67 10.77 28.85
C GLN A 228 -5.25 10.79 29.42
N PRO A 229 -4.24 11.23 28.64
CA PRO A 229 -2.85 11.28 29.10
C PRO A 229 -2.68 12.02 30.44
N ASP A 230 -3.39 13.14 30.61
CA ASP A 230 -3.32 13.97 31.83
C ASP A 230 -3.86 13.27 33.07
N SER A 231 -4.84 12.36 32.92
CA SER A 231 -5.41 11.61 34.04
C SER A 231 -4.77 10.23 34.22
N ASN A 232 -4.19 9.67 33.16
CA ASN A 232 -3.47 8.42 33.19
C ASN A 232 -2.34 8.42 32.15
N PRO A 233 -1.07 8.64 32.57
CA PRO A 233 0.07 8.64 31.66
C PRO A 233 0.36 7.23 31.08
N GLN A 234 -0.26 6.18 31.62
CA GLN A 234 -0.17 4.80 31.13
C GLN A 234 -1.30 4.44 30.14
N THR A 235 -2.08 5.42 29.66
CA THR A 235 -3.13 5.23 28.66
C THR A 235 -2.63 4.48 27.42
N ALA A 236 -3.47 3.62 26.85
CA ALA A 236 -3.16 2.90 25.61
C ALA A 236 -3.34 3.76 24.36
N LEU A 237 -3.82 4.99 24.51
CA LEU A 237 -3.85 6.00 23.46
C LEU A 237 -2.46 6.67 23.35
N PHE A 238 -2.16 7.27 22.19
CA PHE A 238 -0.95 8.10 21.99
C PHE A 238 0.35 7.32 22.24
N ARG A 239 0.42 6.08 21.74
CA ARG A 239 1.63 5.26 21.73
C ARG A 239 1.60 4.22 20.63
N ILE A 240 2.76 3.67 20.34
CA ILE A 240 2.90 2.40 19.61
C ILE A 240 3.33 1.32 20.59
N GLU A 241 3.17 0.05 20.20
CA GLU A 241 3.74 -1.07 20.96
C GLU A 241 4.96 -1.61 20.19
N VAL A 242 6.07 -1.82 20.88
CA VAL A 242 7.25 -2.48 20.32
C VAL A 242 7.32 -3.88 20.89
N ILE A 243 7.26 -4.88 20.02
CA ILE A 243 7.36 -6.28 20.39
C ILE A 243 8.78 -6.75 20.11
N GLN A 244 9.41 -7.39 21.08
CA GLN A 244 10.65 -8.14 20.88
C GLN A 244 10.31 -9.61 20.64
N VAL A 245 10.88 -10.20 19.60
CA VAL A 245 10.74 -11.62 19.27
C VAL A 245 12.13 -12.27 19.34
N PRO A 246 12.43 -13.02 20.42
CA PRO A 246 13.66 -13.80 20.51
C PRO A 246 13.65 -14.91 19.46
N LEU A 247 14.63 -14.92 18.55
CA LEU A 247 14.60 -15.81 17.38
C LEU A 247 14.81 -17.28 17.77
N ALA A 248 15.52 -17.55 18.87
CA ALA A 248 15.70 -18.89 19.42
C ALA A 248 14.49 -19.38 20.24
N HIS A 249 13.73 -18.46 20.80
CA HIS A 249 12.60 -18.71 21.70
C HIS A 249 11.40 -17.80 21.37
N PRO A 250 10.83 -17.93 20.15
CA PRO A 250 9.77 -17.04 19.68
C PRO A 250 8.49 -17.11 20.52
N GLU A 251 8.28 -18.19 21.28
CA GLU A 251 7.21 -18.32 22.27
C GLU A 251 7.30 -17.30 23.42
N GLN A 252 8.46 -16.66 23.61
CA GLN A 252 8.71 -15.64 24.62
C GLN A 252 8.52 -14.21 24.07
N ALA A 253 7.98 -14.07 22.86
CA ALA A 253 7.69 -12.76 22.28
C ALA A 253 6.78 -11.94 23.21
N HIS A 254 7.16 -10.68 23.43
CA HIS A 254 6.46 -9.79 24.36
C HIS A 254 6.63 -8.33 23.97
N ILE A 255 5.74 -7.46 24.46
CA ILE A 255 5.89 -6.01 24.34
C ILE A 255 7.08 -5.60 25.21
N VAL A 256 8.18 -5.17 24.60
CA VAL A 256 9.40 -4.73 25.30
C VAL A 256 9.31 -3.25 25.68
N SER A 257 8.58 -2.44 24.90
CA SER A 257 8.34 -1.04 25.21
C SER A 257 7.05 -0.54 24.56
N SER A 258 6.60 0.62 25.04
CA SER A 258 5.37 1.29 24.59
C SER A 258 5.63 2.79 24.31
N PRO A 259 6.41 3.13 23.27
CA PRO A 259 6.94 4.48 23.04
C PRO A 259 5.86 5.55 22.81
N ARG A 260 6.05 6.71 23.44
CA ARG A 260 5.13 7.87 23.41
C ARG A 260 5.45 8.84 22.27
N ILE A 261 5.54 8.34 21.04
CA ILE A 261 5.95 9.14 19.87
C ILE A 261 4.99 10.30 19.52
N PHE A 262 3.80 10.33 20.11
CA PHE A 262 2.77 11.38 19.89
C PHE A 262 2.77 12.46 20.97
N GLN A 263 3.57 12.31 22.02
CA GLN A 263 3.57 13.22 23.16
C GLN A 263 3.78 14.68 22.70
N ASP A 264 3.09 15.61 23.35
CA ASP A 264 3.15 17.06 23.08
C ASP A 264 2.68 17.51 21.68
N LEU A 265 2.06 16.63 20.88
CA LEU A 265 1.34 17.03 19.67
C LEU A 265 -0.07 17.49 20.01
N THR A 266 -0.55 18.46 19.25
CA THR A 266 -1.94 18.93 19.28
C THR A 266 -2.69 18.43 18.06
N GLU A 267 -4.00 18.67 18.00
CA GLU A 267 -4.80 18.46 16.79
C GLU A 267 -4.12 19.13 15.57
N ALA A 268 -3.97 18.35 14.50
CA ALA A 268 -3.33 18.81 13.27
C ALA A 268 -4.16 19.91 12.59
N PRO A 269 -3.53 20.85 11.87
CA PRO A 269 -4.25 21.77 11.01
C PRO A 269 -5.00 21.00 9.93
N THR A 270 -6.19 21.48 9.56
CA THR A 270 -7.04 20.92 8.51
C THR A 270 -7.51 22.01 7.55
N HIS A 271 -7.98 21.64 6.36
CA HIS A 271 -8.74 22.54 5.48
C HIS A 271 -10.27 22.37 5.64
N ALA A 272 -11.03 23.18 4.90
CA ALA A 272 -12.47 22.99 4.77
C ALA A 272 -12.78 21.88 3.76
N ALA A 273 -13.86 21.12 3.97
CA ALA A 273 -14.34 20.09 3.06
C ALA A 273 -14.65 20.66 1.67
N ALA A 274 -14.65 19.80 0.65
CA ALA A 274 -15.04 20.22 -0.69
C ALA A 274 -16.52 20.66 -0.67
N PRO A 275 -16.89 21.81 -1.26
CA PRO A 275 -18.29 22.25 -1.31
C PRO A 275 -19.23 21.21 -1.93
N GLN A 276 -18.73 20.44 -2.89
CA GLN A 276 -19.46 19.36 -3.55
C GLN A 276 -19.77 18.22 -2.58
N ASP A 277 -18.86 17.90 -1.65
CA ASP A 277 -19.08 16.86 -0.65
C ASP A 277 -20.10 17.31 0.38
N LEU A 278 -20.04 18.57 0.84
CA LEU A 278 -21.02 19.14 1.75
C LEU A 278 -22.43 19.13 1.12
N ALA A 279 -22.52 19.51 -0.16
CA ALA A 279 -23.78 19.49 -0.90
C ALA A 279 -24.33 18.06 -1.06
N GLU A 280 -23.47 17.10 -1.38
CA GLU A 280 -23.88 15.69 -1.54
C GLU A 280 -24.28 15.06 -0.20
N ALA A 281 -23.49 15.26 0.86
CA ALA A 281 -23.80 14.80 2.21
C ALA A 281 -25.16 15.35 2.68
N LYS A 282 -25.40 16.64 2.46
CA LYS A 282 -26.71 17.27 2.72
C LYS A 282 -27.83 16.62 1.90
N ARG A 283 -27.64 16.44 0.59
CA ARG A 283 -28.65 15.82 -0.29
C ARG A 283 -29.00 14.41 0.17
N VAL A 284 -27.99 13.61 0.53
CA VAL A 284 -28.15 12.23 1.00
C VAL A 284 -28.88 12.21 2.35
N ALA A 285 -28.50 13.09 3.28
CA ALA A 285 -29.17 13.21 4.57
C ALA A 285 -30.62 13.69 4.45
N ASP A 286 -30.91 14.68 3.60
CA ASP A 286 -32.27 15.15 3.32
C ASP A 286 -33.14 14.03 2.71
N SER A 287 -32.59 13.25 1.78
CA SER A 287 -33.26 12.08 1.22
C SER A 287 -33.53 11.01 2.28
N ALA A 288 -32.55 10.73 3.15
CA ALA A 288 -32.72 9.79 4.26
C ALA A 288 -33.79 10.27 5.25
N ARG A 289 -33.81 11.56 5.62
CA ARG A 289 -34.85 12.16 6.47
C ARG A 289 -36.24 11.98 5.86
N ALA A 290 -36.38 12.27 4.55
CA ALA A 290 -37.63 12.10 3.83
C ALA A 290 -38.12 10.63 3.80
N ALA A 291 -37.19 9.68 3.74
CA ALA A 291 -37.48 8.25 3.81
C ALA A 291 -37.67 7.72 5.25
N GLY A 292 -37.66 8.58 6.28
CA GLY A 292 -37.78 8.18 7.68
C GLY A 292 -36.49 7.62 8.30
N GLY A 293 -35.35 7.80 7.66
CA GLY A 293 -34.02 7.48 8.19
C GLY A 293 -33.61 8.36 9.38
N TYR A 294 -32.50 8.01 10.01
CA TYR A 294 -31.91 8.77 11.12
C TYR A 294 -30.67 9.49 10.62
N THR A 295 -30.54 10.78 10.96
CA THR A 295 -29.41 11.62 10.58
C THR A 295 -28.92 12.40 11.77
N ALA A 296 -27.66 12.81 11.74
CA ALA A 296 -27.08 13.74 12.69
C ALA A 296 -26.13 14.69 11.96
N GLN A 297 -25.68 15.72 12.64
CA GLN A 297 -24.59 16.57 12.20
C GLN A 297 -23.33 16.21 12.98
N ILE A 298 -22.20 16.21 12.28
CA ILE A 298 -20.89 16.07 12.91
C ILE A 298 -20.03 17.25 12.52
N LYS A 299 -19.24 17.72 13.49
CA LYS A 299 -18.21 18.70 13.22
C LYS A 299 -16.97 17.96 12.70
N GLU A 300 -16.86 17.82 11.38
CA GLU A 300 -15.67 17.30 10.74
C GLU A 300 -14.70 18.45 10.47
N GLN A 301 -13.55 18.43 11.13
CA GLN A 301 -12.50 19.40 10.89
C GLN A 301 -13.00 20.85 11.09
N ARG A 302 -13.18 21.62 10.01
CA ARG A 302 -13.67 23.01 10.01
C ARG A 302 -15.15 23.15 9.68
N ASP A 303 -15.80 22.10 9.22
CA ASP A 303 -17.16 22.15 8.69
C ASP A 303 -18.14 21.33 9.53
N THR A 304 -19.42 21.60 9.34
CA THR A 304 -20.51 20.77 9.88
C THR A 304 -21.09 19.96 8.74
N VAL A 305 -20.98 18.63 8.84
CA VAL A 305 -21.40 17.69 7.80
C VAL A 305 -22.63 16.93 8.28
N ASP A 306 -23.63 16.84 7.41
CA ASP A 306 -24.80 16.00 7.64
C ASP A 306 -24.44 14.53 7.37
N ILE A 307 -24.70 13.63 8.32
CA ILE A 307 -24.49 12.19 8.17
C ILE A 307 -25.78 11.39 8.29
N VAL A 308 -25.82 10.26 7.59
CA VAL A 308 -26.86 9.24 7.76
C VAL A 308 -26.34 8.17 8.72
N LEU A 309 -27.15 7.85 9.73
CA LEU A 309 -26.78 6.86 10.73
C LEU A 309 -27.06 5.44 10.22
N GLY A 310 -26.03 4.61 10.24
CA GLY A 310 -26.12 3.24 9.75
C GLY A 310 -27.10 2.36 10.53
N PRO A 311 -27.68 1.33 9.89
CA PRO A 311 -28.76 0.51 10.45
C PRO A 311 -28.34 -0.22 11.75
N ASN A 312 -27.10 -0.69 11.85
CA ASN A 312 -26.61 -1.36 13.05
C ASN A 312 -26.49 -0.41 14.24
N PHE A 313 -26.06 0.83 14.00
CA PHE A 313 -25.99 1.86 15.04
C PHE A 313 -27.39 2.20 15.55
N VAL A 314 -28.31 2.45 14.63
CA VAL A 314 -29.72 2.74 14.93
C VAL A 314 -30.34 1.59 15.73
N ARG A 315 -30.17 0.34 15.26
CA ARG A 315 -30.68 -0.86 15.94
C ARG A 315 -30.13 -0.95 17.36
N PHE A 316 -28.81 -0.86 17.54
CA PHE A 316 -28.19 -0.97 18.86
C PHE A 316 -28.69 0.11 19.83
N ARG A 317 -28.85 1.35 19.35
CA ARG A 317 -29.36 2.46 20.17
C ARG A 317 -30.82 2.27 20.55
N LEU A 318 -31.65 1.84 19.60
CA LEU A 318 -33.05 1.53 19.87
C LEU A 318 -33.19 0.36 20.85
N ASP A 319 -32.41 -0.71 20.68
CA ASP A 319 -32.39 -1.84 21.61
C ASP A 319 -31.98 -1.41 23.02
N SER A 320 -31.02 -0.48 23.13
CA SER A 320 -30.62 0.10 24.41
C SER A 320 -31.74 0.90 25.07
N ILE A 321 -32.51 1.68 24.30
CA ILE A 321 -33.65 2.45 24.80
C ILE A 321 -34.76 1.52 25.27
N VAL A 322 -35.08 0.49 24.48
CA VAL A 322 -36.07 -0.54 24.83
C VAL A 322 -35.68 -1.23 26.14
N LYS A 323 -34.42 -1.66 26.29
CA LYS A 323 -33.92 -2.28 27.52
C LYS A 323 -33.97 -1.31 28.71
N ALA A 324 -33.59 -0.05 28.52
CA ALA A 324 -33.58 0.95 29.60
C ALA A 324 -34.96 1.19 30.21
N ARG A 325 -36.04 1.07 29.41
CA ARG A 325 -37.43 1.13 29.91
C ARG A 325 -38.02 -0.22 30.33
N GLY A 326 -37.20 -1.28 30.43
CA GLY A 326 -37.64 -2.62 30.81
C GLY A 326 -38.44 -3.38 29.74
N GLY A 327 -38.36 -2.97 28.47
CA GLY A 327 -39.02 -3.65 27.35
C GLY A 327 -38.20 -4.82 26.80
N THR A 328 -38.88 -5.79 26.18
CA THR A 328 -38.29 -7.02 25.60
C THR A 328 -38.69 -7.28 24.14
N GLY A 329 -39.43 -6.35 23.52
CA GLY A 329 -39.94 -6.47 22.15
C GLY A 329 -39.36 -5.43 21.17
N ALA A 330 -39.96 -5.33 19.98
CA ALA A 330 -39.54 -4.37 18.98
C ALA A 330 -39.65 -2.90 19.48
N PRO A 331 -38.80 -1.99 18.99
CA PRO A 331 -38.89 -0.56 19.32
C PRO A 331 -40.28 0.01 18.98
N THR A 332 -40.86 0.75 19.92
CA THR A 332 -42.14 1.45 19.74
C THR A 332 -41.95 2.81 19.06
N ALA A 333 -43.05 3.46 18.67
CA ALA A 333 -43.02 4.84 18.18
C ALA A 333 -42.41 5.81 19.22
N ALA A 334 -42.67 5.59 20.51
CA ALA A 334 -42.10 6.39 21.60
C ALA A 334 -40.58 6.19 21.73
N ASP A 335 -40.08 4.96 21.54
CA ASP A 335 -38.63 4.67 21.54
C ASP A 335 -37.93 5.38 20.38
N THR A 336 -38.54 5.33 19.20
CA THR A 336 -38.05 6.03 18.00
C THR A 336 -38.04 7.55 18.21
N ALA A 337 -39.11 8.13 18.76
CA ALA A 337 -39.17 9.55 19.06
C ALA A 337 -38.11 9.97 20.08
N THR A 338 -37.92 9.16 21.12
CA THR A 338 -36.86 9.36 22.13
C THR A 338 -35.48 9.34 21.48
N PHE A 339 -35.21 8.36 20.61
CA PHE A 339 -33.92 8.30 19.93
C PHE A 339 -33.70 9.53 19.04
N ARG A 340 -34.68 9.94 18.23
CA ARG A 340 -34.58 11.13 17.36
C ARG A 340 -34.33 12.41 18.15
N ALA A 341 -34.98 12.58 19.30
CA ALA A 341 -34.80 13.77 20.14
C ALA A 341 -33.38 13.87 20.73
N ASN A 342 -32.72 12.73 20.96
CA ASN A 342 -31.41 12.67 21.61
C ASN A 342 -30.25 12.35 20.63
N VAL A 343 -30.56 12.07 19.36
CA VAL A 343 -29.59 11.53 18.40
C VAL A 343 -28.36 12.43 18.23
N GLN A 344 -28.57 13.75 18.17
CA GLN A 344 -27.50 14.72 18.00
C GLN A 344 -26.56 14.70 19.20
N GLN A 345 -27.10 14.75 20.42
CA GLN A 345 -26.30 14.70 21.65
C GLN A 345 -25.52 13.38 21.78
N ILE A 346 -26.14 12.25 21.41
CA ILE A 346 -25.47 10.94 21.40
C ILE A 346 -24.29 10.96 20.43
N VAL A 347 -24.48 11.51 19.22
CA VAL A 347 -23.42 11.61 18.21
C VAL A 347 -22.31 12.56 18.64
N ASP A 348 -22.64 13.72 19.21
CA ASP A 348 -21.65 14.69 19.70
C ASP A 348 -20.78 14.08 20.81
N LEU A 349 -21.37 13.33 21.74
CA LEU A 349 -20.60 12.63 22.78
C LEU A 349 -19.65 11.57 22.22
N ILE A 350 -20.04 10.90 21.13
CA ILE A 350 -19.20 9.88 20.47
C ILE A 350 -18.06 10.52 19.68
N VAL A 351 -18.37 11.59 18.94
CA VAL A 351 -17.44 12.20 17.98
C VAL A 351 -16.51 13.20 18.67
N GLN A 352 -17.05 14.07 19.53
CA GLN A 352 -16.30 15.16 20.15
C GLN A 352 -15.74 14.77 21.53
N GLY A 353 -16.26 13.70 22.13
CA GLY A 353 -15.98 13.33 23.51
C GLY A 353 -16.57 14.33 24.52
N PRO A 354 -16.25 14.17 25.82
CA PRO A 354 -16.66 15.14 26.84
C PRO A 354 -15.98 16.50 26.62
N PRO A 355 -16.62 17.62 27.01
CA PRO A 355 -16.01 18.96 26.93
C PRO A 355 -14.64 19.02 27.61
N ARG A 356 -13.69 19.74 27.02
CA ARG A 356 -12.30 19.86 27.52
C ARG A 356 -11.86 21.30 27.65
N THR A 357 -10.95 21.53 28.58
CA THR A 357 -10.19 22.77 28.74
C THR A 357 -8.82 22.59 28.06
N GLY A 358 -8.47 23.45 27.10
CA GLY A 358 -7.20 23.39 26.37
C GLY A 358 -7.30 22.82 24.95
N PRO A 359 -6.21 22.86 24.16
CA PRO A 359 -6.18 22.32 22.80
C PRO A 359 -6.39 20.81 22.81
N ARG A 360 -7.01 20.28 21.75
CA ARG A 360 -7.16 18.83 21.60
C ARG A 360 -5.77 18.18 21.41
N PRO A 361 -5.52 17.02 22.04
CA PRO A 361 -4.32 16.23 21.77
C PRO A 361 -4.21 15.82 20.29
N GLY A 362 -3.00 15.54 19.83
CA GLY A 362 -2.71 15.05 18.49
C GLY A 362 -3.17 13.62 18.20
N PRO A 363 -2.64 12.95 17.17
CA PRO A 363 -3.05 11.60 16.83
C PRO A 363 -2.79 10.58 17.95
N THR A 364 -3.67 9.58 18.05
CA THR A 364 -3.51 8.49 19.02
C THR A 364 -2.80 7.26 18.46
N GLN A 365 -2.50 7.26 17.16
CA GLN A 365 -1.96 6.14 16.41
C GLN A 365 -1.28 6.62 15.12
N CYS A 366 -0.40 5.79 14.57
CA CYS A 366 0.01 5.89 13.17
C CYS A 366 -0.86 4.97 12.31
N HIS A 367 -1.00 5.27 11.03
CA HIS A 367 -1.51 4.28 10.10
C HIS A 367 -0.40 3.29 9.78
N ASP A 368 0.68 3.73 9.15
CA ASP A 368 1.89 2.93 8.91
C ASP A 368 3.16 3.53 9.51
N ILE A 369 4.16 2.68 9.75
CA ILE A 369 5.51 3.10 10.15
C ILE A 369 6.53 2.43 9.24
N THR A 370 7.12 3.20 8.33
CA THR A 370 8.19 2.69 7.46
C THR A 370 9.54 2.80 8.15
N VAL A 371 10.21 1.68 8.36
CA VAL A 371 11.55 1.64 8.93
C VAL A 371 12.62 1.56 7.85
N TYR A 372 13.73 2.24 8.07
CA TYR A 372 14.93 2.12 7.25
C TYR A 372 16.15 1.86 8.15
N PRO A 373 16.34 0.61 8.64
CA PRO A 373 17.34 0.28 9.66
C PRO A 373 18.78 0.63 9.24
N ALA A 374 19.10 0.54 7.95
CA ALA A 374 20.44 0.84 7.42
C ALA A 374 20.92 2.27 7.71
N ILE A 375 19.98 3.22 7.87
CA ILE A 375 20.28 4.62 8.22
C ILE A 375 19.78 5.00 9.63
N GLY A 376 19.16 4.07 10.36
CA GLY A 376 18.67 4.26 11.71
C GLY A 376 17.47 5.20 11.82
N LEU A 377 16.65 5.32 10.76
CA LEU A 377 15.46 6.19 10.74
C LEU A 377 14.18 5.41 10.46
N ALA A 378 13.05 5.95 10.90
CA ALA A 378 11.72 5.53 10.46
C ALA A 378 10.82 6.73 10.18
N GLY A 379 9.89 6.58 9.24
CA GLY A 379 8.84 7.54 8.92
C GLY A 379 7.51 7.01 9.46
N GLY A 380 6.92 7.71 10.43
CA GLY A 380 5.59 7.39 10.94
C GLY A 380 4.54 8.24 10.23
N ALA A 381 3.64 7.61 9.48
CA ALA A 381 2.51 8.29 8.86
C ALA A 381 1.31 8.15 9.80
N CYS A 382 0.90 9.24 10.44
CA CYS A 382 -0.02 9.20 11.58
C CYS A 382 -1.18 10.16 11.42
N GLY A 383 -2.28 9.98 12.17
CA GLY A 383 -3.53 10.74 11.97
C GLY A 383 -3.36 12.27 12.04
N GLY A 384 -3.00 12.89 10.91
CA GLY A 384 -2.69 14.32 10.76
C GLY A 384 -1.21 14.72 10.83
N TYR A 385 -0.27 13.78 11.03
CA TYR A 385 1.16 14.07 11.15
C TYR A 385 2.05 13.07 10.39
N GLY A 386 3.07 13.59 9.71
CA GLY A 386 4.26 12.83 9.32
C GLY A 386 5.32 12.96 10.40
N LEU A 387 5.77 11.84 10.96
CA LEU A 387 6.78 11.78 12.01
C LEU A 387 8.10 11.25 11.44
N LEU A 388 9.21 11.82 11.91
CA LEU A 388 10.54 11.25 11.74
C LEU A 388 11.00 10.68 13.07
N LEU A 389 11.37 9.41 13.07
CA LEU A 389 11.78 8.65 14.26
C LEU A 389 13.25 8.23 14.14
N ASP A 390 14.00 8.35 15.24
CA ASP A 390 15.29 7.68 15.42
C ASP A 390 15.01 6.26 15.93
N ILE A 391 15.54 5.27 15.22
CA ILE A 391 15.39 3.84 15.52
C ILE A 391 16.73 3.14 15.75
N ARG A 392 17.80 3.87 16.06
CA ARG A 392 19.10 3.25 16.41
C ARG A 392 19.02 2.39 17.66
N ASP A 393 18.16 2.78 18.61
CA ASP A 393 17.63 1.88 19.62
C ASP A 393 16.25 1.39 19.15
N VAL A 394 16.22 0.25 18.47
CA VAL A 394 14.98 -0.32 17.93
C VAL A 394 13.99 -0.73 19.03
N ALA A 395 14.44 -0.96 20.26
CA ALA A 395 13.55 -1.27 21.36
C ALA A 395 12.86 -0.01 21.87
N ASN A 396 13.44 1.18 21.68
CA ASN A 396 12.93 2.45 22.19
C ASN A 396 13.00 3.57 21.13
N PRO A 397 12.21 3.49 20.04
CA PRO A 397 12.20 4.53 19.02
C PRO A 397 11.79 5.88 19.60
N THR A 398 12.43 6.96 19.14
CA THR A 398 12.15 8.32 19.61
C THR A 398 11.77 9.23 18.46
N ARG A 399 10.81 10.13 18.68
CA ARG A 399 10.45 11.14 17.67
C ARG A 399 11.50 12.24 17.64
N ILE A 400 12.09 12.48 16.48
CA ILE A 400 13.07 13.56 16.23
C ILE A 400 12.53 14.66 15.31
N GLY A 401 11.42 14.42 14.61
CA GLY A 401 10.77 15.41 13.77
C GLY A 401 9.28 15.14 13.61
N ALA A 402 8.51 16.19 13.33
CA ALA A 402 7.09 16.12 13.02
C ALA A 402 6.73 17.23 12.04
N VAL A 403 5.91 16.89 11.05
CA VAL A 403 5.25 17.83 10.14
C VAL A 403 3.76 17.54 10.13
N ALA A 404 2.97 18.57 9.91
CA ALA A 404 1.54 18.44 9.63
C ALA A 404 1.22 19.32 8.43
N ASP A 405 0.24 18.87 7.65
CA ASP A 405 -0.18 19.52 6.43
C ASP A 405 -1.71 19.57 6.42
N SER A 406 -2.27 20.76 6.23
CA SER A 406 -3.72 20.92 6.19
C SER A 406 -4.37 20.23 5.00
N ASN A 407 -3.61 19.93 3.94
CA ASN A 407 -4.03 19.19 2.75
C ASN A 407 -4.08 17.68 2.95
N PHE A 408 -3.55 17.19 4.06
CA PHE A 408 -3.60 15.79 4.43
C PHE A 408 -4.76 15.54 5.38
N SER A 409 -5.50 14.48 5.11
CA SER A 409 -6.61 14.04 5.94
C SER A 409 -6.23 12.88 6.83
N PHE A 410 -5.47 11.93 6.29
CA PHE A 410 -5.05 10.72 6.98
C PHE A 410 -3.74 10.22 6.39
N TRP A 411 -2.62 10.64 7.00
CA TRP A 411 -1.29 10.23 6.57
C TRP A 411 -1.19 8.71 6.67
N HIS A 412 -0.88 8.09 5.55
CA HIS A 412 -1.06 6.66 5.37
C HIS A 412 0.26 5.91 5.51
N SER A 413 1.23 6.17 4.62
CA SER A 413 2.56 5.55 4.66
C SER A 413 3.68 6.53 4.33
N ALA A 414 4.92 6.10 4.61
CA ALA A 414 6.14 6.86 4.33
C ALA A 414 7.09 6.06 3.45
N THR A 415 7.88 6.70 2.59
CA THR A 415 8.94 6.05 1.81
C THR A 415 10.14 6.96 1.75
N PHE A 416 11.31 6.49 2.19
CA PHE A 416 12.55 7.23 2.01
C PHE A 416 13.06 6.99 0.60
N ASN A 417 13.76 7.97 0.03
CA ASN A 417 14.60 7.65 -1.10
C ASN A 417 15.84 6.85 -0.64
N ASN A 418 16.58 6.23 -1.58
CA ASN A 418 17.57 5.23 -1.20
C ASN A 418 18.73 5.77 -0.35
N ASP A 419 19.09 7.05 -0.50
CA ASP A 419 20.15 7.69 0.27
C ASP A 419 19.66 8.31 1.60
N GLY A 420 18.36 8.27 1.89
CA GLY A 420 17.77 8.83 3.11
C GLY A 420 17.75 10.37 3.13
N THR A 421 17.93 11.04 1.99
CA THR A 421 17.91 12.51 1.90
C THR A 421 16.53 13.09 1.60
N LYS A 422 15.54 12.23 1.33
CA LYS A 422 14.14 12.60 1.08
C LYS A 422 13.21 11.59 1.73
N VAL A 423 12.01 12.05 2.06
CA VAL A 423 10.89 11.19 2.46
C VAL A 423 9.63 11.66 1.75
N LEU A 424 8.87 10.70 1.25
CA LEU A 424 7.54 10.88 0.70
C LEU A 424 6.54 10.33 1.70
N PHE A 425 5.46 11.09 1.97
CA PHE A 425 4.32 10.61 2.75
C PHE A 425 3.06 10.57 1.88
N THR A 426 2.27 9.52 2.01
CA THR A 426 1.01 9.32 1.27
C THR A 426 -0.19 9.76 2.12
N ASP A 427 -1.28 10.18 1.48
CA ASP A 427 -2.55 10.58 2.13
C ASP A 427 -3.71 9.70 1.69
N GLU A 428 -4.32 8.98 2.64
CA GLU A 428 -5.51 8.17 2.39
C GLU A 428 -6.80 9.01 2.58
N TRP A 429 -6.89 10.10 1.82
CA TRP A 429 -8.01 11.04 1.96
C TRP A 429 -9.36 10.33 1.77
N GLY A 430 -10.28 10.52 2.71
CA GLY A 430 -11.58 9.85 2.65
C GLY A 430 -11.60 8.41 3.16
N GLY A 431 -10.56 7.98 3.89
CA GLY A 431 -10.56 6.72 4.65
C GLY A 431 -10.71 5.50 3.76
N GLY A 432 -10.11 5.56 2.57
CA GLY A 432 -10.01 4.46 1.65
C GLY A 432 -11.24 4.11 0.80
N LEU A 433 -12.41 4.69 1.10
CA LEU A 433 -13.65 4.31 0.42
C LEU A 433 -14.24 5.43 -0.43
N GLN A 434 -13.77 6.67 -0.28
CA GLN A 434 -14.37 7.81 -0.96
C GLN A 434 -13.74 8.06 -2.35
N PRO A 435 -14.49 8.65 -3.29
CA PRO A 435 -13.98 8.95 -4.62
C PRO A 435 -13.20 10.26 -4.63
N ARG A 436 -11.90 10.22 -4.33
CA ARG A 436 -11.07 11.43 -4.13
C ARG A 436 -10.19 11.84 -5.31
N CYS A 437 -10.47 11.30 -6.49
CA CYS A 437 -9.79 11.65 -7.74
C CYS A 437 -10.77 12.28 -8.75
N ARG A 438 -11.81 12.97 -8.31
CA ARG A 438 -12.79 13.60 -9.21
C ARG A 438 -12.20 14.86 -9.83
N VAL A 439 -12.74 15.28 -10.96
CA VAL A 439 -12.37 16.55 -11.64
C VAL A 439 -12.54 17.79 -10.76
N THR A 440 -13.35 17.72 -9.71
CA THR A 440 -13.58 18.80 -8.74
C THR A 440 -12.62 18.78 -7.57
N ASP A 441 -11.89 17.68 -7.36
CA ASP A 441 -10.93 17.54 -6.29
C ASP A 441 -9.64 18.26 -6.66
N LYS A 442 -9.03 18.94 -5.68
CA LYS A 442 -7.79 19.66 -5.92
C LYS A 442 -6.60 18.69 -6.08
N PRO A 443 -5.60 19.02 -6.91
CA PRO A 443 -4.41 18.18 -7.06
C PRO A 443 -3.62 17.96 -5.77
N GLU A 444 -3.63 18.92 -4.85
CA GLU A 444 -2.91 18.85 -3.57
C GLU A 444 -3.65 18.05 -2.47
N TRP A 445 -4.93 17.69 -2.65
CA TRP A 445 -5.73 16.97 -1.65
C TRP A 445 -5.64 15.47 -1.88
N GLY A 446 -5.33 14.65 -0.87
CA GLY A 446 -5.14 13.20 -1.09
C GLY A 446 -3.95 12.89 -1.99
N ALA A 447 -2.94 13.77 -1.99
CA ALA A 447 -1.71 13.64 -2.76
C ALA A 447 -0.58 13.13 -1.86
N ASP A 448 0.44 12.56 -2.47
CA ASP A 448 1.70 12.31 -1.79
C ASP A 448 2.44 13.63 -1.58
N ALA A 449 3.05 13.85 -0.42
CA ALA A 449 3.86 15.01 -0.10
C ALA A 449 5.33 14.64 -0.03
N VAL A 450 6.16 15.37 -0.76
CA VAL A 450 7.60 15.13 -0.85
C VAL A 450 8.36 16.12 0.03
N PHE A 451 9.23 15.59 0.89
CA PHE A 451 10.08 16.37 1.77
C PHE A 451 11.56 16.05 1.51
N THR A 452 12.41 17.06 1.60
CA THR A 452 13.85 16.86 1.75
C THR A 452 14.20 16.75 3.23
N LEU A 453 15.23 15.97 3.54
CA LEU A 453 15.72 15.68 4.87
C LEU A 453 17.12 16.25 5.07
N ALA A 454 17.27 17.11 6.08
CA ALA A 454 18.55 17.63 6.51
C ALA A 454 18.59 17.75 8.03
N ALA A 455 19.56 17.08 8.68
CA ALA A 455 19.78 17.15 10.14
C ALA A 455 18.49 16.96 10.98
N GLY A 456 17.66 15.96 10.64
CA GLY A 456 16.40 15.67 11.34
C GLY A 456 15.23 16.59 10.99
N THR A 457 15.42 17.57 10.10
CA THR A 457 14.38 18.48 9.64
C THR A 457 13.79 18.01 8.32
N MET A 458 12.45 17.96 8.25
CA MET A 458 11.67 17.72 7.03
C MET A 458 11.28 19.05 6.38
N THR A 459 11.71 19.29 5.14
CA THR A 459 11.36 20.49 4.37
C THR A 459 10.48 20.13 3.17
N PHE A 460 9.22 20.58 3.19
CA PHE A 460 8.26 20.35 2.12
C PHE A 460 8.79 20.88 0.77
N GLN A 461 8.54 20.15 -0.32
CA GLN A 461 8.96 20.51 -1.67
C GLN A 461 7.78 20.60 -2.63
N SER A 462 7.02 19.52 -2.76
CA SER A 462 5.91 19.42 -3.71
C SER A 462 4.92 18.33 -3.34
N TYR A 463 3.87 18.22 -4.15
CA TYR A 463 2.92 17.11 -4.11
C TYR A 463 3.01 16.25 -5.37
N TYR A 464 2.69 14.97 -5.25
CA TYR A 464 2.40 14.07 -6.35
C TYR A 464 1.01 13.45 -6.19
N LYS A 465 0.17 13.59 -7.21
CA LYS A 465 -1.09 12.87 -7.32
C LYS A 465 -1.21 12.32 -8.72
N LEU A 466 -1.80 11.13 -8.86
CA LEU A 466 -2.01 10.54 -10.18
C LEU A 466 -2.73 11.56 -11.09
N PRO A 467 -2.23 11.80 -12.31
CA PRO A 467 -2.69 12.90 -13.15
C PRO A 467 -3.94 12.53 -13.98
N VAL A 468 -4.88 11.79 -13.39
CA VAL A 468 -6.13 11.40 -14.05
C VAL A 468 -7.34 11.55 -13.15
N ALA A 469 -8.45 11.95 -13.75
CA ALA A 469 -9.72 12.06 -13.08
C ALA A 469 -10.51 10.75 -13.18
N GLN A 470 -11.22 10.43 -12.11
CA GLN A 470 -12.10 9.28 -11.99
C GLN A 470 -13.55 9.70 -11.72
N THR A 471 -14.46 8.74 -11.85
CA THR A 471 -15.88 8.93 -11.59
C THR A 471 -16.18 8.90 -10.08
N PRO A 472 -17.36 9.39 -9.65
CA PRO A 472 -17.80 9.25 -8.25
C PRO A 472 -18.03 7.81 -7.77
N ASN A 473 -17.92 6.80 -8.64
CA ASN A 473 -18.13 5.39 -8.29
C ASN A 473 -16.80 4.65 -8.02
N GLU A 474 -15.67 5.36 -8.03
CA GLU A 474 -14.33 4.80 -7.88
C GLU A 474 -13.69 5.34 -6.60
N ASN A 475 -13.43 4.48 -5.61
CA ASN A 475 -12.61 4.88 -4.47
C ASN A 475 -11.16 5.08 -4.93
N CYS A 476 -10.56 6.20 -4.56
CA CYS A 476 -9.25 6.60 -5.09
C CYS A 476 -8.45 7.35 -4.05
N VAL A 477 -7.34 6.78 -3.61
CA VAL A 477 -6.44 7.32 -2.59
C VAL A 477 -5.05 6.77 -2.80
N ALA A 478 -4.02 7.48 -2.34
CA ALA A 478 -2.68 6.93 -2.30
C ALA A 478 -2.62 5.78 -1.29
N HIS A 479 -1.91 4.72 -1.63
CA HIS A 479 -1.67 3.60 -0.72
C HIS A 479 -0.26 3.04 -0.94
N ASN A 480 0.07 1.91 -0.34
CA ASN A 480 1.44 1.43 -0.21
C ASN A 480 2.17 1.17 -1.54
N GLY A 481 3.48 1.42 -1.50
CA GLY A 481 4.40 1.27 -2.63
C GLY A 481 5.84 1.08 -2.19
N THR A 482 6.72 0.81 -3.15
CA THR A 482 8.18 0.66 -2.93
C THR A 482 8.97 1.36 -4.02
N LEU A 483 10.24 1.66 -3.73
CA LEU A 483 11.19 2.07 -4.75
C LEU A 483 11.42 0.96 -5.79
N ILE A 484 11.51 1.36 -7.06
CA ILE A 484 12.11 0.54 -8.11
C ILE A 484 13.62 0.87 -8.12
N PRO A 485 14.50 -0.13 -8.00
CA PRO A 485 15.94 0.07 -7.80
C PRO A 485 16.67 0.49 -9.09
N VAL A 486 16.25 1.59 -9.73
CA VAL A 486 17.02 2.19 -10.83
C VAL A 486 18.17 3.02 -10.25
N PRO A 487 19.44 2.75 -10.60
CA PRO A 487 20.57 3.44 -9.99
C PRO A 487 20.53 4.95 -10.27
N GLY A 488 20.67 5.75 -9.22
CA GLY A 488 20.68 7.22 -9.29
C GLY A 488 19.34 7.88 -9.60
N ARG A 489 18.22 7.16 -9.39
CA ARG A 489 16.87 7.70 -9.51
C ARG A 489 16.02 7.25 -8.34
N ASP A 490 15.10 8.14 -7.97
CA ASP A 490 14.06 7.87 -6.99
C ASP A 490 12.78 7.61 -7.79
N ILE A 491 12.49 6.33 -8.06
CA ILE A 491 11.28 5.90 -8.79
C ILE A 491 10.46 5.03 -7.85
N MET A 492 9.17 5.31 -7.73
CA MET A 492 8.25 4.56 -6.87
C MET A 492 7.19 3.85 -7.72
N ALA A 493 6.88 2.61 -7.39
CA ALA A 493 5.66 1.94 -7.81
C ALA A 493 4.66 2.00 -6.64
N GLN A 494 3.44 2.45 -6.89
CA GLN A 494 2.46 2.72 -5.83
C GLN A 494 1.04 2.32 -6.25
N GLY A 495 0.29 1.75 -5.30
CA GLY A 495 -1.14 1.49 -5.45
C GLY A 495 -1.99 2.74 -5.20
N TRP A 496 -3.06 2.90 -5.98
CA TRP A 496 -4.00 4.01 -5.87
C TRP A 496 -5.46 3.54 -5.79
N TYR A 497 -5.74 2.41 -5.12
CA TYR A 497 -7.06 1.76 -5.13
C TYR A 497 -7.61 1.68 -6.56
N GLN A 498 -8.85 2.14 -6.84
CA GLN A 498 -9.40 2.06 -8.19
C GLN A 498 -8.71 3.01 -9.18
N GLY A 499 -7.80 3.90 -8.75
CA GLY A 499 -6.85 4.61 -9.61
C GLY A 499 -5.73 3.73 -10.20
N GLY A 500 -5.70 2.46 -9.80
CA GLY A 500 -4.79 1.46 -10.35
C GLY A 500 -3.39 1.53 -9.73
N VAL A 501 -2.38 1.26 -10.55
CA VAL A 501 -0.97 1.35 -10.18
C VAL A 501 -0.32 2.48 -10.94
N SER A 502 0.32 3.40 -10.23
CA SER A 502 1.12 4.48 -10.80
C SER A 502 2.60 4.26 -10.50
N VAL A 503 3.44 4.47 -11.50
CA VAL A 503 4.89 4.47 -11.36
C VAL A 503 5.38 5.86 -11.69
N PHE A 504 6.05 6.50 -10.73
CA PHE A 504 6.47 7.90 -10.85
C PHE A 504 7.92 8.13 -10.43
N ASP A 505 8.55 9.10 -11.08
CA ASP A 505 9.91 9.56 -10.82
C ASP A 505 9.85 10.82 -9.98
N TRP A 506 10.43 10.76 -8.79
CA TRP A 506 10.52 11.86 -7.82
C TRP A 506 11.98 12.19 -7.46
N THR A 507 12.91 11.84 -8.36
CA THR A 507 14.35 12.16 -8.23
C THR A 507 14.55 13.67 -8.04
N ASP A 508 13.79 14.48 -8.80
CA ASP A 508 13.61 15.90 -8.53
C ASP A 508 12.41 16.07 -7.59
N PRO A 509 12.64 16.42 -6.31
CA PRO A 509 11.56 16.50 -5.33
C PRO A 509 10.61 17.68 -5.57
N SER A 510 10.96 18.61 -6.46
CA SER A 510 10.10 19.74 -6.84
C SER A 510 9.20 19.45 -8.04
N HIS A 511 9.51 18.40 -8.82
CA HIS A 511 8.74 18.04 -10.01
C HIS A 511 8.56 16.51 -10.18
N PRO A 512 7.86 15.83 -9.25
CA PRO A 512 7.48 14.43 -9.45
C PRO A 512 6.64 14.24 -10.72
N ARG A 513 6.84 13.13 -11.43
CA ARG A 513 6.10 12.83 -12.67
C ARG A 513 5.77 11.36 -12.84
N GLU A 514 4.56 11.07 -13.32
CA GLU A 514 4.17 9.73 -13.74
C GLU A 514 4.99 9.29 -14.97
N ILE A 515 5.51 8.07 -14.96
CA ILE A 515 6.33 7.49 -16.03
C ILE A 515 5.79 6.15 -16.53
N ALA A 516 4.91 5.48 -15.78
CA ALA A 516 4.13 4.33 -16.21
C ALA A 516 2.85 4.21 -15.37
N TYR A 517 1.83 3.55 -15.90
CA TYR A 517 0.63 3.21 -15.14
C TYR A 517 -0.08 1.99 -15.70
N PHE A 518 -0.93 1.40 -14.88
CA PHE A 518 -1.97 0.47 -15.29
C PHE A 518 -3.22 0.76 -14.47
N ASP A 519 -4.37 0.79 -15.11
CA ASP A 519 -5.65 1.09 -14.47
C ASP A 519 -6.80 0.28 -15.10
N ARG A 520 -7.88 0.12 -14.34
CA ARG A 520 -9.12 -0.52 -14.77
C ARG A 520 -10.30 0.42 -14.53
N GLY A 521 -11.34 0.27 -15.34
CA GLY A 521 -12.60 0.96 -15.08
C GLY A 521 -13.24 0.56 -13.74
N PRO A 522 -14.26 1.32 -13.31
CA PRO A 522 -14.92 1.12 -12.02
C PRO A 522 -15.38 -0.32 -11.84
N MET A 523 -15.40 -0.80 -10.60
CA MET A 523 -15.96 -2.11 -10.30
C MET A 523 -17.45 -2.20 -10.68
N ASP A 524 -18.20 -1.10 -10.48
CA ASP A 524 -19.62 -0.98 -10.78
C ASP A 524 -19.92 0.42 -11.35
N SER A 525 -20.72 0.51 -12.42
CA SER A 525 -21.03 1.78 -13.08
C SER A 525 -22.10 2.61 -12.37
N THR A 526 -22.81 2.04 -11.38
CA THR A 526 -24.01 2.62 -10.77
C THR A 526 -23.84 2.98 -9.31
N LYS A 527 -22.83 2.42 -8.63
CA LYS A 527 -22.55 2.65 -7.21
C LYS A 527 -21.07 2.47 -6.92
N LEU A 528 -20.59 3.11 -5.87
CA LEU A 528 -19.25 2.88 -5.35
C LEU A 528 -19.16 1.53 -4.65
N VAL A 529 -18.17 0.73 -5.05
CA VAL A 529 -17.79 -0.53 -4.41
C VAL A 529 -16.27 -0.51 -4.22
N GLY A 530 -15.79 -0.76 -3.00
CA GLY A 530 -14.36 -0.74 -2.70
C GLY A 530 -13.60 -1.81 -3.49
N ALA A 531 -12.60 -1.38 -4.27
CA ALA A 531 -11.77 -2.25 -5.10
C ALA A 531 -10.43 -1.56 -5.43
N GLY A 532 -9.64 -2.16 -6.30
CA GLY A 532 -8.41 -1.60 -6.84
C GLY A 532 -7.15 -2.01 -6.09
N SER A 533 -6.01 -1.39 -6.43
CA SER A 533 -4.70 -1.78 -5.92
C SER A 533 -4.49 -1.27 -4.48
N TRP A 534 -4.57 -2.17 -3.49
CA TRP A 534 -4.17 -1.90 -2.10
C TRP A 534 -2.68 -1.56 -2.04
N SER A 535 -1.82 -2.38 -2.62
CA SER A 535 -0.38 -2.09 -2.65
C SER A 535 0.22 -2.50 -3.99
N ALA A 536 1.37 -1.92 -4.34
CA ALA A 536 2.13 -2.30 -5.52
C ALA A 536 3.64 -2.27 -5.23
N TYR A 537 4.29 -3.43 -5.27
CA TYR A 537 5.68 -3.57 -4.86
C TYR A 537 6.57 -4.11 -5.96
N TRP A 538 7.75 -3.52 -6.10
CA TRP A 538 8.79 -4.05 -6.96
C TRP A 538 9.42 -5.29 -6.30
N TYR A 539 9.37 -6.42 -6.99
CA TYR A 539 10.00 -7.66 -6.55
C TYR A 539 10.68 -8.38 -7.71
N ASN A 540 12.02 -8.39 -7.71
CA ASN A 540 12.89 -9.16 -8.60
C ASN A 540 12.54 -9.07 -10.09
N GLY A 541 12.16 -7.87 -10.56
CA GLY A 541 11.89 -7.59 -11.98
C GLY A 541 10.42 -7.43 -12.35
N TYR A 542 9.51 -7.63 -11.40
CA TYR A 542 8.08 -7.44 -11.56
C TYR A 542 7.56 -6.41 -10.56
N ILE A 543 6.39 -5.83 -10.85
CA ILE A 543 5.59 -5.11 -9.86
C ILE A 543 4.43 -6.03 -9.50
N VAL A 544 4.29 -6.40 -8.23
CA VAL A 544 3.24 -7.28 -7.74
C VAL A 544 2.29 -6.46 -6.89
N SER A 545 1.00 -6.57 -7.17
CA SER A 545 -0.05 -5.77 -6.53
C SER A 545 -1.11 -6.64 -5.89
N SER A 546 -1.48 -6.26 -4.66
CA SER A 546 -2.65 -6.81 -3.98
C SER A 546 -3.88 -6.01 -4.40
N GLU A 547 -4.76 -6.62 -5.19
CA GLU A 547 -6.01 -6.00 -5.62
C GLU A 547 -7.14 -6.39 -4.65
N ILE A 548 -7.74 -5.38 -4.03
CA ILE A 548 -8.73 -5.47 -2.94
C ILE A 548 -9.83 -6.50 -3.20
N ALA A 549 -10.36 -6.54 -4.42
CA ALA A 549 -11.52 -7.33 -4.81
C ALA A 549 -11.26 -8.35 -5.93
N ARG A 550 -10.12 -8.27 -6.62
CA ARG A 550 -9.78 -9.04 -7.83
C ARG A 550 -8.59 -9.97 -7.67
N GLY A 551 -7.86 -9.93 -6.55
CA GLY A 551 -6.81 -10.91 -6.22
C GLY A 551 -5.40 -10.39 -6.36
N LEU A 552 -4.56 -11.11 -7.11
CA LEU A 552 -3.14 -10.81 -7.29
C LEU A 552 -2.85 -10.39 -8.73
N ASP A 553 -2.45 -9.14 -8.91
CA ASP A 553 -1.95 -8.65 -10.19
C ASP A 553 -0.42 -8.68 -10.22
N ILE A 554 0.15 -9.05 -11.37
CA ILE A 554 1.59 -8.97 -11.63
C ILE A 554 1.80 -8.17 -12.90
N PHE A 555 2.70 -7.20 -12.85
CA PHE A 555 3.06 -6.32 -13.95
C PHE A 555 4.55 -6.39 -14.28
N GLU A 556 4.86 -6.03 -15.51
CA GLU A 556 6.23 -5.84 -15.97
C GLU A 556 6.36 -4.47 -16.65
N LEU A 557 7.40 -3.73 -16.30
CA LEU A 557 7.74 -2.46 -16.94
C LEU A 557 8.22 -2.68 -18.37
N THR A 558 7.83 -1.77 -19.27
CA THR A 558 8.32 -1.77 -20.65
C THR A 558 9.24 -0.57 -20.91
N PRO A 559 10.35 -0.79 -21.64
CA PRO A 559 11.32 0.27 -21.90
C PRO A 559 10.71 1.37 -22.76
N ASN A 560 11.07 2.61 -22.46
CA ASN A 560 10.63 3.81 -23.15
C ASN A 560 11.68 4.93 -23.02
N THR A 561 11.33 6.16 -23.39
CA THR A 561 12.26 7.30 -23.34
C THR A 561 12.51 7.83 -21.92
N LEU A 562 11.58 7.62 -20.99
CA LEU A 562 11.68 8.01 -19.58
C LEU A 562 12.32 6.93 -18.71
N LEU A 563 12.32 5.68 -19.17
CA LEU A 563 12.91 4.53 -18.49
C LEU A 563 13.48 3.54 -19.52
N THR A 564 14.81 3.53 -19.70
CA THR A 564 15.45 2.72 -20.75
C THR A 564 15.56 1.24 -20.37
N GLN A 565 15.84 0.39 -21.35
CA GLN A 565 16.10 -1.04 -21.10
C GLN A 565 17.27 -1.24 -20.12
N ASN A 566 18.35 -0.45 -20.24
CA ASN A 566 19.48 -0.55 -19.31
C ASN A 566 19.08 -0.17 -17.88
N GLU A 567 18.18 0.80 -17.71
CA GLU A 567 17.66 1.18 -16.38
C GLU A 567 16.82 0.05 -15.77
N ILE A 568 15.95 -0.59 -16.56
CA ILE A 568 15.14 -1.75 -16.14
C ILE A 568 16.06 -2.94 -15.79
N ASP A 569 17.04 -3.23 -16.64
CA ASP A 569 17.97 -4.34 -16.44
C ASP A 569 18.88 -4.10 -15.22
N ALA A 570 19.32 -2.85 -14.99
CA ALA A 570 20.07 -2.49 -13.79
C ALA A 570 19.22 -2.64 -12.52
N ALA A 571 17.92 -2.32 -12.58
CA ALA A 571 17.01 -2.57 -11.46
C ALA A 571 16.84 -4.05 -11.15
N LYS A 572 16.83 -4.90 -12.18
CA LYS A 572 16.77 -6.37 -12.02
C LYS A 572 18.03 -6.99 -11.38
N LEU A 573 19.13 -6.25 -11.25
CA LEU A 573 20.32 -6.71 -10.55
C LEU A 573 20.20 -6.63 -9.02
N VAL A 574 19.25 -5.83 -8.51
CA VAL A 574 18.95 -5.80 -7.07
C VAL A 574 17.94 -6.90 -6.80
N HIS A 575 18.39 -7.94 -6.11
CA HIS A 575 17.60 -9.12 -5.78
C HIS A 575 17.23 -9.11 -4.29
N PHE A 576 15.96 -9.35 -4.01
CA PHE A 576 15.42 -9.51 -2.68
C PHE A 576 15.17 -10.99 -2.40
N ASP A 577 15.75 -11.52 -1.32
CA ASP A 577 15.43 -12.87 -0.84
C ASP A 577 14.08 -12.89 -0.10
N TYR A 578 13.72 -11.76 0.50
CA TYR A 578 12.43 -11.45 1.07
C TYR A 578 12.17 -9.95 0.96
N LEU A 579 10.90 -9.56 1.01
CA LEU A 579 10.49 -8.16 1.04
C LEU A 579 9.24 -8.06 1.93
N ASN A 580 9.25 -7.18 2.92
CA ASN A 580 8.07 -6.84 3.72
C ASN A 580 7.58 -5.45 3.35
N ALA A 581 6.29 -5.23 3.51
CA ALA A 581 5.75 -3.89 3.52
C ALA A 581 6.42 -3.07 4.63
N GLN A 582 6.69 -1.79 4.35
CA GLN A 582 7.27 -0.81 5.28
C GLN A 582 8.66 -1.15 5.90
N ASP A 583 9.29 -2.28 5.57
CA ASP A 583 10.71 -2.57 5.87
C ASP A 583 11.57 -2.17 4.66
N GLN A 584 12.05 -0.93 4.66
CA GLN A 584 12.86 -0.42 3.56
C GLN A 584 14.28 -0.96 3.63
N GLN A 585 14.62 -1.85 2.70
CA GLN A 585 15.97 -2.36 2.50
C GLN A 585 16.82 -1.38 1.69
N GLN A 586 18.11 -1.26 2.05
CA GLN A 586 19.05 -0.45 1.28
C GLN A 586 19.32 -1.09 -0.08
N LEU A 587 19.15 -0.31 -1.15
CA LEU A 587 19.37 -0.75 -2.51
C LEU A 587 20.86 -0.55 -2.86
N VAL A 588 21.52 -1.64 -3.24
CA VAL A 588 22.94 -1.67 -3.62
C VAL A 588 23.08 -2.38 -4.96
N TRP A 589 23.78 -1.75 -5.90
CA TRP A 589 24.00 -2.30 -7.24
C TRP A 589 25.41 -2.86 -7.36
N PRO A 590 25.58 -4.04 -7.99
CA PRO A 590 26.91 -4.52 -8.35
C PRO A 590 27.49 -3.67 -9.49
N ALA A 591 28.81 -3.51 -9.50
CA ALA A 591 29.50 -2.90 -10.64
C ALA A 591 29.30 -3.78 -11.88
N SER A 592 28.56 -3.25 -12.86
CA SER A 592 28.21 -3.97 -14.08
C SER A 592 28.14 -3.01 -15.27
N PHE A 593 28.39 -3.53 -16.47
CA PHE A 593 28.28 -2.72 -17.69
C PHE A 593 26.88 -2.16 -17.89
N VAL A 594 25.84 -2.87 -17.45
CA VAL A 594 24.45 -2.40 -17.55
C VAL A 594 24.17 -1.23 -16.60
N VAL A 595 24.72 -1.23 -15.37
CA VAL A 595 24.64 -0.07 -14.46
C VAL A 595 25.38 1.13 -15.05
N ALA A 596 26.57 0.93 -15.63
CA ALA A 596 27.29 2.00 -16.32
C ALA A 596 26.47 2.56 -17.50
N ARG A 597 25.83 1.69 -18.30
CA ARG A 597 24.96 2.12 -19.40
C ARG A 597 23.69 2.82 -18.91
N ALA A 598 23.12 2.41 -17.78
CA ALA A 598 21.97 3.08 -17.17
C ALA A 598 22.29 4.53 -16.81
N TYR A 599 23.42 4.78 -16.13
CA TYR A 599 23.88 6.15 -15.87
C TYR A 599 24.17 6.94 -17.15
N LEU A 600 24.75 6.29 -18.17
CA LEU A 600 25.03 6.95 -19.45
C LEU A 600 23.74 7.33 -20.20
N ASP A 601 22.72 6.47 -20.18
CA ASP A 601 21.41 6.75 -20.76
C ASP A 601 20.72 7.92 -20.03
N GLN A 602 20.85 7.97 -18.70
CA GLN A 602 20.35 9.08 -17.90
C GLN A 602 21.07 10.41 -18.24
N LEU A 603 22.40 10.39 -18.38
CA LEU A 603 23.19 11.56 -18.80
C LEU A 603 22.81 12.01 -20.22
N ALA A 604 22.48 11.07 -21.12
CA ALA A 604 21.98 11.41 -22.44
C ALA A 604 20.61 12.10 -22.36
N ARG A 605 19.73 11.63 -21.46
CA ARG A 605 18.39 12.20 -21.26
C ARG A 605 18.41 13.57 -20.57
N SER A 606 19.32 13.80 -19.61
CA SER A 606 19.47 15.08 -18.91
C SER A 606 20.35 16.09 -19.66
N ASN A 607 20.88 15.75 -20.83
CA ASN A 607 21.94 16.50 -21.51
C ASN A 607 23.18 16.72 -20.63
N GLY A 608 23.44 15.80 -19.71
CA GLY A 608 24.59 15.79 -18.80
C GLY A 608 25.94 15.74 -19.52
N LEU A 609 25.99 15.22 -20.74
CA LEU A 609 27.16 15.20 -21.61
C LEU A 609 26.78 15.45 -23.08
N PRO A 610 27.70 16.01 -23.90
CA PRO A 610 27.46 16.15 -25.34
C PRO A 610 27.17 14.79 -26.01
N ARG A 611 26.26 14.78 -26.99
CA ARG A 611 25.85 13.56 -27.71
C ARG A 611 27.03 12.77 -28.30
N GLN A 612 28.05 13.46 -28.80
CA GLN A 612 29.28 12.83 -29.32
C GLN A 612 30.01 12.06 -28.21
N ARG A 613 30.12 12.64 -27.00
CA ARG A 613 30.74 11.98 -25.85
C ARG A 613 29.91 10.77 -25.41
N ILE A 614 28.59 10.91 -25.32
CA ILE A 614 27.69 9.79 -25.00
C ILE A 614 27.93 8.60 -25.93
N ASN A 615 27.96 8.84 -27.25
CA ASN A 615 28.19 7.77 -28.23
C ASN A 615 29.59 7.16 -28.09
N ALA A 616 30.63 7.99 -27.96
CA ALA A 616 32.00 7.50 -27.79
C ALA A 616 32.16 6.64 -26.53
N THR A 617 31.55 7.03 -25.41
CA THR A 617 31.56 6.25 -24.16
C THR A 617 30.78 4.95 -24.32
N ARG A 618 29.63 4.95 -24.99
CA ARG A 618 28.84 3.73 -25.25
C ARG A 618 29.65 2.70 -26.07
N ASP A 619 30.36 3.18 -27.09
CA ASP A 619 31.23 2.32 -27.91
C ASP A 619 32.41 1.79 -27.11
N ALA A 620 33.01 2.64 -26.25
CA ALA A 620 34.13 2.24 -25.41
C ALA A 620 33.73 1.19 -24.35
N LEU A 621 32.58 1.36 -23.69
CA LEU A 621 32.03 0.36 -22.77
C LEU A 621 31.76 -0.97 -23.49
N THR A 622 31.23 -0.93 -24.71
CA THR A 622 30.98 -2.13 -25.52
C THR A 622 32.27 -2.85 -25.91
N ARG A 623 33.36 -2.12 -26.20
CA ARG A 623 34.68 -2.73 -26.44
C ARG A 623 35.25 -3.35 -25.16
N ALA A 624 35.17 -2.64 -24.03
CA ALA A 624 35.65 -3.12 -22.74
C ALA A 624 34.93 -4.39 -22.27
N GLU A 625 33.61 -4.47 -22.48
CA GLU A 625 32.82 -5.66 -22.15
C GLU A 625 33.26 -6.89 -22.95
N ARG A 626 33.64 -6.71 -24.22
CA ARG A 626 34.16 -7.78 -25.09
C ARG A 626 35.61 -8.17 -24.78
N ALA A 627 36.39 -7.26 -24.22
CA ALA A 627 37.76 -7.53 -23.78
C ALA A 627 37.78 -8.30 -22.45
N SER A 628 38.93 -8.81 -22.03
CA SER A 628 39.15 -9.48 -20.74
C SER A 628 40.54 -9.16 -20.18
N GLY A 629 40.77 -9.50 -18.91
CA GLY A 629 42.07 -9.32 -18.24
C GLY A 629 42.58 -7.88 -18.31
N GLN A 630 43.88 -7.72 -18.58
CA GLN A 630 44.53 -6.41 -18.63
C GLN A 630 43.94 -5.49 -19.71
N ALA A 631 43.60 -6.04 -20.88
CA ALA A 631 43.04 -5.24 -21.97
C ALA A 631 41.71 -4.57 -21.58
N ARG A 632 40.85 -5.27 -20.82
CA ARG A 632 39.62 -4.68 -20.28
C ARG A 632 39.95 -3.57 -19.28
N ARG A 633 40.88 -3.81 -18.35
CA ARG A 633 41.28 -2.83 -17.33
C ARG A 633 41.83 -1.55 -17.94
N ASP A 634 42.69 -1.66 -18.95
CA ASP A 634 43.27 -0.51 -19.65
C ASP A 634 42.19 0.30 -20.37
N GLN A 635 41.25 -0.37 -21.03
CA GLN A 635 40.13 0.28 -21.71
C GLN A 635 39.19 1.00 -20.71
N LEU A 636 38.86 0.39 -19.58
CA LEU A 636 38.03 1.00 -18.55
C LEU A 636 38.74 2.18 -17.86
N SER A 637 40.04 2.05 -17.59
CA SER A 637 40.86 3.15 -17.07
C SER A 637 40.87 4.34 -18.03
N GLN A 638 40.97 4.08 -19.34
CA GLN A 638 40.88 5.12 -20.37
C GLN A 638 39.50 5.79 -20.36
N VAL A 639 38.41 5.02 -20.27
CA VAL A 639 37.04 5.57 -20.18
C VAL A 639 36.88 6.44 -18.93
N ALA A 640 37.30 5.95 -17.76
CA ALA A 640 37.24 6.70 -16.51
C ALA A 640 38.04 8.01 -16.59
N THR A 641 39.23 7.98 -17.18
CA THR A 641 40.07 9.18 -17.39
C THR A 641 39.36 10.21 -18.29
N GLN A 642 38.77 9.77 -19.40
CA GLN A 642 38.05 10.66 -20.31
C GLN A 642 36.81 11.27 -19.64
N LEU A 643 36.04 10.48 -18.91
CA LEU A 643 34.85 10.97 -18.19
C LEU A 643 35.24 11.93 -17.06
N ASN A 644 36.33 11.67 -16.32
CA ASN A 644 36.84 12.57 -15.29
C ASN A 644 37.18 13.96 -15.84
N ALA A 645 37.75 14.03 -17.06
CA ALA A 645 38.06 15.30 -17.73
C ALA A 645 36.81 16.11 -18.10
N ASP A 646 35.64 15.46 -18.17
CA ASP A 646 34.37 16.10 -18.52
C ASP A 646 33.55 16.50 -17.28
N VAL A 647 33.92 16.10 -16.06
CA VAL A 647 33.15 16.34 -14.82
C VAL A 647 32.79 17.81 -14.64
N GLN A 648 33.75 18.72 -14.79
CA GLN A 648 33.51 20.15 -14.58
C GLN A 648 32.63 20.79 -15.67
N ARG A 649 32.48 20.13 -16.82
CA ARG A 649 31.67 20.60 -17.95
C ARG A 649 30.29 19.95 -18.00
N SER A 650 30.05 18.93 -17.19
CA SER A 650 28.79 18.23 -17.14
C SER A 650 27.75 19.06 -16.40
N THR A 651 26.53 19.11 -16.94
CA THR A 651 25.37 19.71 -16.26
C THR A 651 24.80 18.79 -15.16
N ASP A 652 25.26 17.53 -15.08
CA ASP A 652 24.85 16.55 -14.09
C ASP A 652 26.08 15.85 -13.49
N GLN A 653 26.88 16.64 -12.76
CA GLN A 653 28.13 16.19 -12.16
C GLN A 653 27.96 15.00 -11.19
N PRO A 654 26.95 14.96 -10.31
CA PRO A 654 26.76 13.82 -9.40
C PRO A 654 26.60 12.51 -10.17
N LYS A 655 25.82 12.51 -11.24
CA LYS A 655 25.58 11.33 -12.05
C LYS A 655 26.78 10.89 -12.86
N LEU A 656 27.54 11.85 -13.40
CA LEU A 656 28.80 11.55 -14.09
C LEU A 656 29.84 10.95 -13.13
N ARG A 657 29.92 11.44 -11.88
CA ARG A 657 30.78 10.84 -10.85
C ARG A 657 30.33 9.41 -10.51
N ALA A 658 29.03 9.15 -10.41
CA ALA A 658 28.50 7.80 -10.20
C ALA A 658 28.86 6.85 -11.36
N LEU A 659 28.72 7.30 -12.61
CA LEU A 659 29.19 6.54 -13.78
C LEU A 659 30.69 6.21 -13.70
N ILE A 660 31.52 7.20 -13.38
CA ILE A 660 32.97 7.02 -13.25
C ILE A 660 33.30 5.98 -12.17
N ALA A 661 32.62 6.02 -11.03
CA ALA A 661 32.81 5.06 -9.94
C ALA A 661 32.53 3.61 -10.42
N VAL A 662 31.40 3.39 -11.10
CA VAL A 662 31.06 2.07 -11.65
C VAL A 662 32.08 1.60 -12.69
N VAL A 663 32.53 2.49 -13.57
CA VAL A 663 33.55 2.16 -14.58
C VAL A 663 34.90 1.81 -13.93
N ALA A 664 35.27 2.52 -12.87
CA ALA A 664 36.50 2.24 -12.12
C ALA A 664 36.40 0.88 -11.41
N ASP A 665 35.26 0.57 -10.79
CA ASP A 665 35.04 -0.71 -10.11
C ASP A 665 34.98 -1.90 -11.07
N LEU A 666 34.46 -1.72 -12.28
CA LEU A 666 34.54 -2.73 -13.36
C LEU A 666 35.97 -3.06 -13.79
N GLY A 667 36.92 -2.15 -13.54
CA GLY A 667 38.33 -2.29 -13.89
C GLY A 667 39.20 -2.88 -12.78
N LYS A 668 38.64 -3.11 -11.60
CA LYS A 668 39.28 -3.87 -10.51
C LYS A 668 39.09 -5.36 -10.80
#